data_AF-A0A135LUP3-F1
#
_entry.id   AF-A0A135LUP3-F1
#
_cell.length_a   1.000
_cell.length_b   1.000
_cell.length_c   1.000
_cell.angle_alpha   90.00
_cell.angle_beta   90.00
_cell.angle_gamma   90.00
#
_symmetry.space_group_name_H-M   'P 1'
#
loop_
_entity.id
_entity.type
_entity.pdbx_description
1 polymer ?
#
loop_
_entity_poly.entity_id
_entity_poly.type
_entity_poly.pdbx_seq_one_letter_code
_entity_poly.pdbx_strand_id
1 'polypeptide(L)'
;MEYLPSLQQEFDEHKPSLFELLAEQQLSDLLPPSLRYLLAVATHRHPRYLLRILNSYDEVYALLSLIVERYYLRTFGGSFTENFYSLKRERVLRTKNGEIPRAQVGAAGPVREALKLHSTDIWKNLFVMVGIPYIKRRLDEGYDIHAAPHASLVSSGGPRYNPSDDLPANPSLRQRLFFYYKWFLRNVYPSVNAAYYISILAFNLAYLFDNTKYSSPFLWLIGTRIRRLGAADHRAIAAVLDPKPGPSTGRSGRPGRGLLGLLSPQNLHTQLLGSLRYFLPASIFALKFLEWWHASDFSRQLARKATEVLDLPAPVVAGLTSPAERRKSSIQDEKEKAKKQAEQEKKSGAGDLKPALKSPRRHQPPISATSYLPIYTVSLPPADPSSANTCPVCMGALVNPTACQTGYVFCYVCIFHWLNGEHQRQLDFMAGEGAGAPWEEEITGDDDETKKNSSGEDSEEGPRKRSGCPFASNRTVVTMRDRQGGGLGLLQDTQLIETLAHFSRERIPERVVHAKAVGYGEFEATRDCSDFTCASFLNRTGKKTSVLQRVSTVGAESGSADTTRDVHGWSMKLYTDEGNLDWVFNNTPVFFIRDPIKFPSMNRSHKRHPQTHLPDANMFWDFHVGNPEGIHQLMILFSDRGTPKSVRYMNSYSGNTYKFTKTDGSFKYAKIHVKTQQGIQNFTSEEATKIVGENPDYMIQDMVEAIERGDYPVWNVYVQLMSPEQAEKYETNIFDMTKPRNYFADIEQAAFSPSTMVPGFAASADPVLQARLFAYPDAARYRLGVNYQQLPTNAAKAQVYSPFQRDGKMRLDDNYGGDPSYVGSSIKPTRFYQDVKGSKLRALFLHTDHEKWVGEVLAYTSEITDADFVQPAALWEIIGREPGHQDRLIDNLVSSVKGVKYTELRKAVYSLFSRVNKDLGLRLQERTEAALKAACDRPV
;
A
#
# COMPACT_ATOMS: atom_id res chain seq x y z
N MET A 1 29.44 -5.95 5.71
CA MET A 1 30.36 -6.79 4.91
C MET A 1 31.72 -6.13 4.92
N GLU A 2 32.66 -6.62 5.70
CA GLU A 2 33.97 -5.95 5.90
C GLU A 2 35.18 -6.90 5.71
N TYR A 3 34.92 -8.18 5.41
CA TYR A 3 35.85 -9.30 5.65
C TYR A 3 36.63 -9.80 4.42
N LEU A 4 36.92 -8.94 3.44
CA LEU A 4 37.57 -9.34 2.17
C LEU A 4 38.75 -8.48 1.64
N PRO A 5 38.96 -7.19 1.97
CA PRO A 5 40.07 -6.42 1.36
C PRO A 5 41.44 -6.57 2.06
N SER A 6 41.53 -7.27 3.19
CA SER A 6 42.67 -7.23 4.11
C SER A 6 43.96 -7.95 3.67
N LEU A 7 44.01 -8.51 2.46
CA LEU A 7 45.01 -9.52 2.08
C LEU A 7 45.90 -9.21 0.85
N GLN A 8 45.73 -8.10 0.11
CA GLN A 8 46.47 -7.94 -1.17
C GLN A 8 47.10 -6.57 -1.52
N GLN A 9 46.71 -5.42 -0.96
CA GLN A 9 47.34 -4.13 -1.31
C GLN A 9 47.43 -3.14 -0.13
N GLU A 10 48.36 -2.17 -0.23
CA GLU A 10 48.47 -1.04 0.70
C GLU A 10 47.19 -0.18 0.67
N PHE A 11 46.60 0.07 1.84
CA PHE A 11 45.35 0.82 1.95
C PHE A 11 45.56 2.33 1.67
N ASP A 12 45.05 2.82 0.53
CA ASP A 12 44.90 4.25 0.27
C ASP A 12 43.71 4.80 1.08
N GLU A 13 43.96 5.22 2.33
CA GLU A 13 42.98 5.84 3.22
C GLU A 13 42.16 6.98 2.57
N HIS A 14 42.77 7.67 1.60
CA HIS A 14 42.20 8.84 0.94
C HIS A 14 41.35 8.46 -0.30
N LYS A 15 41.30 7.17 -0.67
CA LYS A 15 40.30 6.62 -1.60
C LYS A 15 38.91 6.67 -0.93
N PRO A 16 37.90 7.31 -1.55
CA PRO A 16 36.52 7.21 -1.08
C PRO A 16 35.95 5.83 -1.42
N SER A 17 35.03 5.34 -0.60
CA SER A 17 34.31 4.10 -0.91
C SER A 17 33.37 4.29 -2.09
N LEU A 18 33.05 3.22 -2.82
CA LEU A 18 32.04 3.30 -3.88
C LEU A 18 30.67 3.74 -3.32
N PHE A 19 30.35 3.40 -2.07
CA PHE A 19 29.12 3.82 -1.40
C PHE A 19 29.07 5.33 -1.11
N GLU A 20 30.20 5.96 -0.76
CA GLU A 20 30.28 7.42 -0.60
C GLU A 20 30.03 8.14 -1.94
N LEU A 21 30.59 7.60 -3.03
CA LEU A 21 30.40 8.15 -4.38
C LEU A 21 28.97 7.95 -4.90
N LEU A 22 28.34 6.79 -4.64
CA LEU A 22 26.95 6.54 -5.00
C LEU A 22 25.97 7.37 -4.16
N ALA A 23 26.28 7.64 -2.89
CA ALA A 23 25.47 8.53 -2.04
C ALA A 23 25.56 10.00 -2.50
N GLU A 24 26.76 10.46 -2.89
CA GLU A 24 26.96 11.78 -3.51
C GLU A 24 26.18 11.90 -4.83
N GLN A 25 26.28 10.88 -5.70
CA GLN A 25 25.55 10.86 -6.96
C GLN A 25 24.03 10.86 -6.73
N GLN A 26 23.50 10.04 -5.81
CA GLN A 26 22.07 10.02 -5.48
C GLN A 26 21.57 11.37 -4.97
N LEU A 27 22.35 12.08 -4.15
CA LEU A 27 22.00 13.44 -3.70
C LEU A 27 21.97 14.42 -4.88
N SER A 28 22.92 14.31 -5.81
CA SER A 28 22.99 15.15 -7.01
C SER A 28 21.81 14.91 -7.96
N ASP A 29 21.48 13.64 -8.24
CA ASP A 29 20.37 13.23 -9.12
C ASP A 29 18.98 13.62 -8.55
N LEU A 30 18.85 13.79 -7.23
CA LEU A 30 17.63 14.24 -6.56
C LEU A 30 17.38 15.77 -6.63
N LEU A 31 18.42 16.59 -6.84
CA LEU A 31 18.26 18.06 -6.87
C LEU A 31 17.41 18.57 -8.07
N PRO A 32 17.66 18.14 -9.34
CA PRO A 32 16.86 18.59 -10.49
C PRO A 32 15.35 18.32 -10.40
N PRO A 33 14.85 17.10 -10.07
CA PRO A 33 13.41 16.84 -10.02
C PRO A 33 12.72 17.59 -8.87
N SER A 34 13.35 17.69 -7.70
CA SER A 34 12.75 18.34 -6.54
C SER A 34 12.64 19.86 -6.69
N LEU A 35 13.64 20.50 -7.30
CA LEU A 35 13.57 21.93 -7.65
C LEU A 35 12.53 22.19 -8.75
N ARG A 36 12.36 21.27 -9.72
CA ARG A 36 11.30 21.33 -10.75
C ARG A 36 9.90 21.20 -10.11
N TYR A 37 9.74 20.34 -9.11
CA TYR A 37 8.49 20.19 -8.35
C TYR A 37 8.15 21.46 -7.54
N LEU A 38 9.12 22.01 -6.80
CA LEU A 38 8.92 23.28 -6.07
C LEU A 38 8.55 24.43 -7.00
N LEU A 39 9.20 24.52 -8.18
CA LEU A 39 8.86 25.51 -9.20
C LEU A 39 7.45 25.28 -9.77
N ALA A 40 7.02 24.04 -10.00
CA ALA A 40 5.67 23.73 -10.47
C ALA A 40 4.59 24.14 -9.43
N VAL A 41 4.79 23.82 -8.15
CA VAL A 41 3.89 24.23 -7.06
C VAL A 41 3.84 25.76 -6.91
N ALA A 42 4.98 26.45 -7.03
CA ALA A 42 5.00 27.92 -7.05
C ALA A 42 4.31 28.51 -8.30
N THR A 43 4.49 27.88 -9.47
CA THR A 43 3.83 28.27 -10.72
C THR A 43 2.31 28.17 -10.61
N HIS A 44 1.79 27.22 -9.83
CA HIS A 44 0.35 27.10 -9.58
C HIS A 44 -0.26 28.29 -8.81
N ARG A 45 0.57 29.10 -8.11
CA ARG A 45 0.15 30.37 -7.47
C ARG A 45 0.43 31.60 -8.34
N HIS A 46 1.49 31.58 -9.14
CA HIS A 46 1.93 32.72 -9.96
C HIS A 46 2.23 32.35 -11.43
N PRO A 47 1.25 31.80 -12.18
CA PRO A 47 1.50 31.19 -13.49
C PRO A 47 2.01 32.21 -14.53
N ARG A 48 1.52 33.45 -14.49
CA ARG A 48 1.89 34.55 -15.40
C ARG A 48 3.41 34.85 -15.42
N TYR A 49 4.12 34.56 -14.34
CA TYR A 49 5.55 34.84 -14.20
C TYR A 49 6.40 33.57 -14.30
N LEU A 50 6.00 32.50 -13.60
CA LEU A 50 6.85 31.32 -13.41
C LEU A 50 6.70 30.27 -14.53
N LEU A 51 5.60 30.26 -15.29
CA LEU A 51 5.38 29.27 -16.37
C LEU A 51 6.48 29.33 -17.45
N ARG A 52 7.01 30.52 -17.76
CA ARG A 52 8.15 30.66 -18.68
C ARG A 52 9.41 29.97 -18.16
N ILE A 53 9.68 30.11 -16.86
CA ILE A 53 10.84 29.51 -16.18
C ILE A 53 10.66 27.99 -16.04
N LEU A 54 9.43 27.51 -15.85
CA LEU A 54 9.11 26.09 -15.79
C LEU A 54 9.25 25.41 -17.17
N ASN A 55 8.87 26.11 -18.25
CA ASN A 55 9.03 25.62 -19.62
C ASN A 55 10.50 25.61 -20.07
N SER A 56 11.32 26.57 -19.63
CA SER A 56 12.78 26.60 -19.86
C SER A 56 13.58 26.12 -18.63
N TYR A 57 13.03 25.17 -17.87
CA TYR A 57 13.61 24.81 -16.57
C TYR A 57 14.99 24.15 -16.72
N ASP A 58 15.20 23.34 -17.75
CA ASP A 58 16.42 22.55 -17.90
C ASP A 58 17.61 23.44 -18.35
N GLU A 59 17.34 24.51 -19.11
CA GLU A 59 18.31 25.57 -19.44
C GLU A 59 18.64 26.43 -18.22
N VAL A 60 17.62 26.84 -17.46
CA VAL A 60 17.78 27.66 -16.26
C VAL A 60 18.54 26.89 -15.18
N TYR A 61 18.22 25.61 -14.97
CA TYR A 61 18.93 24.73 -14.06
C TYR A 61 20.39 24.53 -14.48
N ALA A 62 20.65 24.23 -15.77
CA ALA A 62 22.02 24.09 -16.26
C ALA A 62 22.85 25.39 -16.08
N LEU A 63 22.26 26.56 -16.33
CA LEU A 63 22.93 27.84 -16.13
C LEU A 63 23.22 28.12 -14.65
N LEU A 64 22.28 27.85 -13.75
CA LEU A 64 22.47 28.03 -12.31
C LEU A 64 23.50 27.04 -11.75
N SER A 65 23.41 25.76 -12.12
CA SER A 65 24.39 24.73 -11.76
C SER A 65 25.79 25.10 -12.25
N LEU A 66 25.93 25.58 -13.50
CA LEU A 66 27.22 26.06 -14.02
C LEU A 66 27.83 27.21 -13.21
N ILE A 67 27.02 28.06 -12.56
CA ILE A 67 27.50 29.12 -11.67
C ILE A 67 27.93 28.54 -10.31
N VAL A 68 27.06 27.74 -9.68
CA VAL A 68 27.31 27.13 -8.37
C VAL A 68 28.55 26.23 -8.41
N GLU A 69 28.58 25.26 -9.32
CA GLU A 69 29.68 24.29 -9.44
C GLU A 69 31.01 24.96 -9.78
N ARG A 70 30.99 26.04 -10.57
CA ARG A 70 32.19 26.81 -10.90
C ARG A 70 32.74 27.58 -9.71
N TYR A 71 31.89 27.98 -8.77
CA TYR A 71 32.32 28.54 -7.49
C TYR A 71 32.86 27.44 -6.56
N TYR A 72 32.17 26.31 -6.39
CA TYR A 72 32.60 25.23 -5.49
C TYR A 72 33.93 24.57 -5.95
N LEU A 73 34.09 24.29 -7.25
CA LEU A 73 35.35 23.78 -7.82
C LEU A 73 36.52 24.78 -7.70
N ARG A 74 36.26 26.09 -7.71
CA ARG A 74 37.31 27.12 -7.56
C ARG A 74 37.71 27.36 -6.11
N THR A 75 36.73 27.38 -5.21
CA THR A 75 36.93 27.76 -3.80
C THR A 75 37.35 26.57 -2.94
N PHE A 76 36.75 25.39 -3.15
CA PHE A 76 36.96 24.22 -2.31
C PHE A 76 37.62 23.04 -3.05
N GLY A 77 37.41 22.93 -4.37
CA GLY A 77 38.02 21.91 -5.23
C GLY A 77 37.20 20.64 -5.43
N GLY A 78 35.92 20.64 -5.07
CA GLY A 78 34.94 19.60 -5.40
C GLY A 78 33.64 20.24 -5.88
N SER A 79 32.67 19.43 -6.28
CA SER A 79 31.29 19.88 -6.55
C SER A 79 30.58 20.39 -5.28
N PHE A 80 29.38 20.96 -5.44
CA PHE A 80 28.52 21.33 -4.32
C PHE A 80 28.19 20.12 -3.41
N THR A 81 27.83 18.99 -4.02
CA THR A 81 27.46 17.74 -3.36
C THR A 81 28.68 16.96 -2.83
N GLU A 82 29.81 16.97 -3.54
CA GLU A 82 31.08 16.41 -3.06
C GLU A 82 31.55 17.13 -1.78
N ASN A 83 31.43 18.46 -1.71
CA ASN A 83 31.82 19.22 -0.52
C ASN A 83 31.04 18.79 0.74
N PHE A 84 29.77 18.43 0.58
CA PHE A 84 28.92 17.93 1.65
C PHE A 84 29.40 16.55 2.16
N TYR A 85 29.70 15.62 1.26
CA TYR A 85 30.30 14.32 1.60
C TYR A 85 31.81 14.38 1.96
N SER A 86 32.37 15.57 2.14
CA SER A 86 33.80 15.81 2.40
C SER A 86 34.75 15.19 1.36
N LEU A 87 34.32 15.23 0.09
CA LEU A 87 35.05 14.79 -1.08
C LEU A 87 35.68 15.98 -1.83
N LYS A 88 36.72 15.69 -2.62
CA LYS A 88 37.47 16.69 -3.40
C LYS A 88 38.04 16.05 -4.67
N ARG A 89 38.08 16.81 -5.76
CA ARG A 89 38.70 16.42 -7.02
C ARG A 89 40.15 16.86 -7.08
N GLU A 90 41.01 15.98 -7.58
CA GLU A 90 42.41 16.26 -7.89
C GLU A 90 42.77 15.80 -9.29
N ARG A 91 43.78 16.47 -9.87
CA ARG A 91 44.35 16.15 -11.17
C ARG A 91 45.24 14.93 -11.05
N VAL A 92 45.13 13.96 -11.96
CA VAL A 92 46.06 12.84 -12.03
C VAL A 92 47.26 13.22 -12.89
N LEU A 93 48.46 13.04 -12.34
CA LEU A 93 49.71 13.22 -13.06
C LEU A 93 50.28 11.84 -13.44
N ARG A 94 50.61 11.69 -14.72
CA ARG A 94 51.25 10.49 -15.28
C ARG A 94 52.76 10.73 -15.37
N THR A 95 53.53 9.94 -14.64
CA THR A 95 55.00 9.89 -14.66
C THR A 95 55.46 8.68 -15.47
N LYS A 96 56.73 8.66 -15.92
CA LYS A 96 57.30 7.53 -16.68
C LYS A 96 57.16 6.17 -15.98
N ASN A 97 57.09 6.17 -14.64
CA ASN A 97 57.01 4.96 -13.81
C ASN A 97 55.58 4.71 -13.25
N GLY A 98 54.54 5.34 -13.81
CA GLY A 98 53.14 5.16 -13.40
C GLY A 98 52.42 6.44 -12.95
N GLU A 99 51.21 6.30 -12.43
CA GLU A 99 50.38 7.41 -11.92
C GLU A 99 50.66 7.70 -10.44
N ILE A 100 50.95 8.97 -10.11
CA ILE A 100 51.24 9.43 -8.74
C ILE A 100 50.07 9.05 -7.79
N PRO A 101 50.31 8.51 -6.57
CA PRO A 101 49.26 8.14 -5.61
C PRO A 101 48.45 9.35 -5.12
N ARG A 102 47.38 9.12 -4.34
CA ARG A 102 46.58 10.20 -3.74
C ARG A 102 47.42 11.03 -2.77
N ALA A 103 47.13 12.33 -2.69
CA ALA A 103 47.93 13.26 -1.90
C ALA A 103 47.75 13.07 -0.38
N GLN A 104 48.55 12.16 0.20
CA GLN A 104 48.61 11.94 1.66
C GLN A 104 49.01 13.22 2.43
N VAL A 105 48.65 13.28 3.71
CA VAL A 105 48.88 14.43 4.59
C VAL A 105 50.36 14.87 4.65
N GLY A 106 51.30 13.91 4.60
CA GLY A 106 52.75 14.14 4.60
C GLY A 106 53.38 14.45 3.23
N ALA A 107 52.61 14.47 2.13
CA ALA A 107 53.17 14.74 0.81
C ALA A 107 53.71 16.18 0.70
N ALA A 108 54.94 16.32 0.18
CA ALA A 108 55.62 17.60 0.07
C ALA A 108 54.79 18.66 -0.68
N GLY A 109 54.88 19.92 -0.24
CA GLY A 109 54.08 21.05 -0.76
C GLY A 109 53.96 21.11 -2.29
N PRO A 110 55.06 21.01 -3.06
CA PRO A 110 55.00 21.04 -4.53
C PRO A 110 54.14 19.93 -5.15
N VAL A 111 54.06 18.74 -4.54
CA VAL A 111 53.21 17.64 -5.01
C VAL A 111 51.73 17.97 -4.79
N ARG A 112 51.40 18.54 -3.63
CA ARG A 112 50.03 18.96 -3.29
C ARG A 112 49.56 20.15 -4.14
N GLU A 113 50.48 20.99 -4.61
CA GLU A 113 50.21 22.07 -5.55
C GLU A 113 50.05 21.55 -6.99
N ALA A 114 50.92 20.65 -7.45
CA ALA A 114 50.86 20.08 -8.81
C ALA A 114 49.63 19.21 -9.08
N LEU A 115 49.03 18.61 -8.04
CA LEU A 115 47.77 17.83 -8.13
C LEU A 115 46.50 18.70 -8.06
N LYS A 116 46.62 20.02 -7.89
CA LYS A 116 45.49 20.97 -7.85
C LYS A 116 44.87 21.15 -9.25
N LEU A 117 43.55 21.37 -9.30
CA LEU A 117 42.85 21.66 -10.56
C LEU A 117 43.25 23.04 -11.10
N HIS A 118 43.66 23.11 -12.37
CA HIS A 118 43.83 24.39 -13.08
C HIS A 118 42.52 24.85 -13.75
N SER A 119 42.49 26.09 -14.26
CA SER A 119 41.33 26.64 -14.99
C SER A 119 40.82 25.75 -16.12
N THR A 120 41.73 25.07 -16.84
CA THR A 120 41.40 24.09 -17.89
C THR A 120 40.66 22.87 -17.34
N ASP A 121 41.12 22.34 -16.21
CA ASP A 121 40.58 21.12 -15.62
C ASP A 121 39.25 21.41 -14.91
N ILE A 122 39.09 22.60 -14.33
CA ILE A 122 37.80 23.10 -13.83
C ILE A 122 36.77 23.12 -14.97
N TRP A 123 37.10 23.66 -16.14
CA TRP A 123 36.17 23.65 -17.29
C TRP A 123 35.85 22.24 -17.79
N LYS A 124 36.82 21.31 -17.83
CA LYS A 124 36.54 19.89 -18.13
C LYS A 124 35.58 19.25 -17.12
N ASN A 125 35.76 19.51 -15.83
CA ASN A 125 34.88 18.98 -14.78
C ASN A 125 33.47 19.59 -14.86
N LEU A 126 33.34 20.90 -15.15
CA LEU A 126 32.04 21.53 -15.40
C LEU A 126 31.33 20.94 -16.63
N PHE A 127 32.06 20.61 -17.70
CA PHE A 127 31.48 19.90 -18.84
C PHE A 127 30.97 18.51 -18.44
N VAL A 128 31.69 17.75 -17.62
CA VAL A 128 31.25 16.43 -17.14
C VAL A 128 30.06 16.51 -16.17
N MET A 129 30.03 17.49 -15.27
CA MET A 129 28.98 17.61 -14.24
C MET A 129 27.70 18.30 -14.71
N VAL A 130 27.79 19.22 -15.68
CA VAL A 130 26.65 20.02 -16.15
C VAL A 130 26.37 19.81 -17.64
N GLY A 131 27.42 19.82 -18.47
CA GLY A 131 27.31 19.68 -19.92
C GLY A 131 26.79 18.31 -20.36
N ILE A 132 27.42 17.22 -19.89
CA ILE A 132 27.03 15.85 -20.27
C ILE A 132 25.61 15.51 -19.79
N PRO A 133 25.19 15.78 -18.54
CA PRO A 133 23.80 15.55 -18.11
C PRO A 133 22.79 16.40 -18.89
N TYR A 134 23.08 17.66 -19.20
CA TYR A 134 22.20 18.50 -20.03
C TYR A 134 22.05 17.94 -21.46
N ILE A 135 23.17 17.57 -22.11
CA ILE A 135 23.17 16.97 -23.45
C ILE A 135 22.41 15.64 -23.44
N LYS A 136 22.68 14.77 -22.46
CA LYS A 136 21.99 13.48 -22.32
C LYS A 136 20.48 13.70 -22.20
N ARG A 137 20.05 14.57 -21.28
CA ARG A 137 18.65 14.89 -21.01
C ARG A 137 17.91 15.43 -22.24
N ARG A 138 18.56 16.25 -23.07
CA ARG A 138 17.98 16.73 -24.34
C ARG A 138 17.85 15.63 -25.41
N LEU A 139 18.70 14.62 -25.37
CA LEU A 139 18.59 13.46 -26.23
C LEU A 139 17.57 12.44 -25.71
N ASP A 140 17.43 12.25 -24.40
CA ASP A 140 16.33 11.48 -23.79
C ASP A 140 14.98 12.16 -24.14
N GLU A 141 14.83 13.47 -23.90
CA GLU A 141 13.64 14.26 -24.27
C GLU A 141 13.34 14.19 -25.78
N GLY A 142 14.36 14.33 -26.63
CA GLY A 142 14.22 14.17 -28.08
C GLY A 142 13.78 12.77 -28.49
N TYR A 143 14.28 11.73 -27.81
CA TYR A 143 13.91 10.34 -28.03
C TYR A 143 12.45 10.09 -27.63
N ASP A 144 12.02 10.58 -26.48
CA ASP A 144 10.64 10.43 -25.99
C ASP A 144 9.62 11.15 -26.91
N ILE A 145 9.99 12.29 -27.51
CA ILE A 145 9.10 13.04 -28.41
C ILE A 145 9.14 12.50 -29.86
N HIS A 146 10.24 11.90 -30.32
CA HIS A 146 10.42 11.54 -31.75
C HIS A 146 10.62 10.05 -32.06
N ALA A 147 10.84 9.20 -31.05
CA ALA A 147 11.10 7.77 -31.22
C ALA A 147 10.21 6.88 -30.35
N ALA A 148 9.99 7.21 -29.06
CA ALA A 148 9.20 6.38 -28.15
C ALA A 148 7.76 6.08 -28.65
N PRO A 149 7.00 7.01 -29.27
CA PRO A 149 5.67 6.73 -29.81
C PRO A 149 5.64 5.71 -30.97
N HIS A 150 6.81 5.43 -31.57
CA HIS A 150 6.99 4.42 -32.62
C HIS A 150 7.73 3.18 -32.12
N ALA A 151 8.44 3.26 -31.00
CA ALA A 151 9.19 2.14 -30.41
C ALA A 151 8.27 1.03 -29.88
N SER A 152 7.07 1.39 -29.41
CA SER A 152 6.00 0.46 -29.01
C SER A 152 5.58 -0.51 -30.12
N LEU A 153 5.76 -0.13 -31.39
CA LEU A 153 5.45 -0.94 -32.58
C LEU A 153 6.66 -1.75 -33.10
N VAL A 154 7.85 -1.60 -32.52
CA VAL A 154 9.06 -2.30 -33.01
C VAL A 154 9.07 -3.77 -32.57
N SER A 155 8.42 -4.12 -31.46
CA SER A 155 8.37 -5.50 -30.97
C SER A 155 7.51 -6.45 -31.83
N SER A 156 6.83 -5.95 -32.86
CA SER A 156 6.02 -6.71 -33.82
C SER A 156 6.58 -6.71 -35.25
N GLY A 157 7.79 -6.18 -35.47
CA GLY A 157 8.54 -6.37 -36.72
C GLY A 157 8.00 -5.65 -37.96
N GLY A 158 7.03 -4.74 -37.82
CA GLY A 158 6.42 -4.03 -38.94
C GLY A 158 7.35 -3.03 -39.66
N PRO A 159 7.16 -2.79 -40.97
CA PRO A 159 7.86 -1.72 -41.68
C PRO A 159 7.59 -0.34 -41.08
N ARG A 160 8.61 0.51 -41.05
CA ARG A 160 8.51 1.90 -40.58
C ARG A 160 7.81 2.75 -41.64
N TYR A 161 6.53 3.07 -41.47
CA TYR A 161 5.86 4.05 -42.33
C TYR A 161 4.93 4.99 -41.55
N ASN A 162 5.19 6.29 -41.72
CA ASN A 162 4.23 7.36 -41.49
C ASN A 162 4.58 8.45 -42.52
N PRO A 163 3.79 8.65 -43.60
CA PRO A 163 4.20 9.46 -44.76
C PRO A 163 4.57 10.92 -44.46
N SER A 164 4.20 11.44 -43.28
CA SER A 164 4.57 12.78 -42.82
C SER A 164 6.05 12.95 -42.40
N ASP A 165 6.80 11.84 -42.28
CA ASP A 165 8.20 11.84 -41.84
C ASP A 165 9.23 11.77 -42.98
N ASP A 166 8.79 11.52 -44.22
CA ASP A 166 9.66 11.47 -45.39
C ASP A 166 10.10 12.87 -45.83
N LEU A 167 11.24 12.93 -46.54
CA LEU A 167 11.76 14.17 -47.11
C LEU A 167 10.93 14.58 -48.34
N PRO A 168 10.21 15.72 -48.31
CA PRO A 168 9.47 16.19 -49.48
C PRO A 168 10.42 16.53 -50.63
N ALA A 169 9.96 16.42 -51.88
CA ALA A 169 10.80 16.47 -53.09
C ALA A 169 11.73 17.70 -53.21
N ASN A 170 11.38 18.84 -52.60
CA ASN A 170 12.26 19.99 -52.43
C ASN A 170 12.43 20.33 -50.93
N PRO A 171 13.35 19.66 -50.20
CA PRO A 171 13.44 19.78 -48.75
C PRO A 171 14.46 20.85 -48.33
N SER A 172 14.02 21.79 -47.48
CA SER A 172 14.87 22.84 -46.91
C SER A 172 15.98 22.29 -46.01
N LEU A 173 17.05 23.09 -45.80
CA LEU A 173 18.16 22.72 -44.91
C LEU A 173 17.69 22.34 -43.50
N ARG A 174 16.67 23.04 -42.96
CA ARG A 174 16.09 22.75 -41.64
C ARG A 174 15.38 21.39 -41.62
N GLN A 175 14.62 21.05 -42.67
CA GLN A 175 13.96 19.74 -42.79
C GLN A 175 14.99 18.61 -42.94
N ARG A 176 16.03 18.79 -43.77
CA ARG A 176 17.13 17.82 -43.92
C ARG A 176 17.82 17.54 -42.57
N LEU A 177 18.20 18.60 -41.84
CA LEU A 177 18.88 18.45 -40.54
C LEU A 177 17.97 17.81 -39.49
N PHE A 178 16.67 18.14 -39.47
CA PHE A 178 15.71 17.53 -38.54
C PHE A 178 15.40 16.06 -38.87
N PHE A 179 15.37 15.68 -40.15
CA PHE A 179 15.26 14.28 -40.60
C PHE A 179 16.45 13.44 -40.09
N TYR A 180 17.69 13.91 -40.31
CA TYR A 180 18.87 13.22 -39.79
C TYR A 180 18.93 13.18 -38.25
N TYR A 181 18.41 14.20 -37.56
CA TYR A 181 18.27 14.19 -36.10
C TYR A 181 17.28 13.12 -35.62
N LYS A 182 16.09 13.02 -36.23
CA LYS A 182 15.13 11.92 -35.96
C LYS A 182 15.75 10.55 -36.25
N TRP A 183 16.48 10.41 -37.35
CA TRP A 183 17.17 9.17 -37.72
C TRP A 183 18.22 8.77 -36.68
N PHE A 184 19.03 9.72 -36.20
CA PHE A 184 20.02 9.50 -35.14
C PHE A 184 19.35 9.04 -33.84
N LEU A 185 18.30 9.74 -33.40
CA LEU A 185 17.54 9.38 -32.19
C LEU A 185 16.93 7.98 -32.29
N ARG A 186 16.43 7.57 -33.47
CA ARG A 186 15.78 6.26 -33.64
C ARG A 186 16.74 5.09 -33.78
N ASN A 187 17.91 5.27 -34.39
CA ASN A 187 18.80 4.16 -34.77
C ASN A 187 20.13 4.13 -34.01
N VAL A 188 20.65 5.27 -33.56
CA VAL A 188 21.99 5.39 -32.98
C VAL A 188 21.92 5.69 -31.48
N TYR A 189 21.03 6.59 -31.07
CA TYR A 189 20.94 7.02 -29.68
C TYR A 189 20.66 5.90 -28.65
N PRO A 190 19.81 4.87 -28.91
CA PRO A 190 19.59 3.79 -27.95
C PRO A 190 20.89 3.03 -27.63
N SER A 191 21.69 2.75 -28.66
CA SER A 191 23.00 2.10 -28.52
C SER A 191 24.00 2.99 -27.76
N VAL A 192 23.95 4.31 -27.97
CA VAL A 192 24.78 5.28 -27.24
C VAL A 192 24.36 5.39 -25.77
N ASN A 193 23.05 5.39 -25.47
CA ASN A 193 22.51 5.45 -24.11
C ASN A 193 22.81 4.13 -23.35
N ALA A 194 22.71 2.97 -24.02
CA ALA A 194 23.14 1.69 -23.48
C ALA A 194 24.65 1.66 -23.20
N ALA A 195 25.48 2.08 -24.16
CA ALA A 195 26.94 2.17 -23.98
C ALA A 195 27.33 3.12 -22.84
N TYR A 196 26.61 4.24 -22.67
CA TYR A 196 26.78 5.17 -21.54
C TYR A 196 26.61 4.44 -20.20
N TYR A 197 25.47 3.77 -19.95
CA TYR A 197 25.24 3.06 -18.69
C TYR A 197 26.18 1.87 -18.48
N ILE A 198 26.46 1.08 -19.53
CA ILE A 198 27.40 -0.04 -19.47
C ILE A 198 28.81 0.45 -19.10
N SER A 199 29.27 1.57 -19.66
CA SER A 199 30.58 2.14 -19.34
C SER A 199 30.67 2.64 -17.89
N ILE A 200 29.59 3.20 -17.33
CA ILE A 200 29.53 3.60 -15.91
C ILE A 200 29.54 2.36 -15.01
N LEU A 201 28.75 1.33 -15.33
CA LEU A 201 28.72 0.08 -14.57
C LEU A 201 30.08 -0.62 -14.55
N ALA A 202 30.76 -0.69 -15.70
CA ALA A 202 32.09 -1.28 -15.82
C ALA A 202 33.14 -0.52 -15.00
N PHE A 203 33.13 0.82 -15.02
CA PHE A 203 34.04 1.63 -14.20
C PHE A 203 33.74 1.52 -12.70
N ASN A 204 32.46 1.50 -12.29
CA ASN A 204 32.09 1.28 -10.89
C ASN A 204 32.54 -0.10 -10.38
N LEU A 205 32.35 -1.16 -11.18
CA LEU A 205 32.78 -2.51 -10.83
C LEU A 205 34.31 -2.63 -10.75
N ALA A 206 35.03 -2.03 -11.71
CA ALA A 206 36.48 -1.99 -11.69
C ALA A 206 37.04 -1.15 -10.52
N TYR A 207 36.34 -0.08 -10.11
CA TYR A 207 36.70 0.75 -8.96
C TYR A 207 36.47 0.02 -7.63
N LEU A 208 35.43 -0.81 -7.54
CA LEU A 208 35.13 -1.65 -6.38
C LEU A 208 36.22 -2.69 -6.12
N PHE A 209 36.75 -3.30 -7.18
CA PHE A 209 37.83 -4.31 -7.10
C PHE A 209 39.25 -3.71 -7.29
N ASP A 210 39.41 -2.40 -7.05
CA ASP A 210 40.67 -1.62 -7.19
C ASP A 210 41.42 -1.70 -8.54
N ASN A 211 40.83 -2.33 -9.56
CA ASN A 211 41.32 -2.38 -10.93
C ASN A 211 41.35 -0.99 -11.62
N THR A 212 40.59 -0.01 -11.12
CA THR A 212 40.67 1.39 -11.57
C THR A 212 40.75 2.39 -10.42
N LYS A 213 41.58 3.44 -10.61
CA LYS A 213 41.65 4.61 -9.70
C LYS A 213 40.52 5.64 -9.94
N TYR A 214 39.65 5.38 -10.92
CA TYR A 214 38.59 6.27 -11.41
C TYR A 214 37.24 5.58 -11.32
N SER A 215 36.24 6.23 -10.72
CA SER A 215 34.87 5.70 -10.58
C SER A 215 33.99 5.91 -11.82
N SER A 216 34.41 6.76 -12.77
CA SER A 216 33.61 7.12 -13.94
C SER A 216 34.49 7.20 -15.19
N PRO A 217 34.01 6.74 -16.36
CA PRO A 217 34.74 6.86 -17.62
C PRO A 217 35.03 8.32 -17.98
N PHE A 218 34.16 9.25 -17.58
CA PHE A 218 34.35 10.68 -17.84
C PHE A 218 35.45 11.29 -16.99
N LEU A 219 35.60 10.86 -15.73
CA LEU A 219 36.70 11.29 -14.85
C LEU A 219 38.06 10.80 -15.38
N TRP A 220 38.11 9.54 -15.85
CA TRP A 220 39.28 8.99 -16.54
C TRP A 220 39.64 9.77 -17.81
N LEU A 221 38.64 10.09 -18.65
CA LEU A 221 38.83 10.82 -19.90
C LEU A 221 39.33 12.26 -19.70
N ILE A 222 38.91 12.95 -18.62
CA ILE A 222 39.38 14.32 -18.32
C ILE A 222 40.68 14.37 -17.49
N GLY A 223 41.11 13.22 -16.93
CA GLY A 223 42.33 13.09 -16.13
C GLY A 223 42.20 13.56 -14.68
N THR A 224 41.02 13.48 -14.07
CA THR A 224 40.80 13.80 -12.64
C THR A 224 40.25 12.61 -11.87
N ARG A 225 40.49 12.59 -10.55
CA ARG A 225 39.96 11.58 -9.63
C ARG A 225 39.42 12.24 -8.37
N ILE A 226 38.56 11.52 -7.66
CA ILE A 226 38.03 11.95 -6.36
C ILE A 226 38.89 11.36 -5.24
N ARG A 227 39.10 12.15 -4.18
CA ARG A 227 39.65 11.74 -2.90
C ARG A 227 38.84 12.32 -1.73
N ARG A 228 39.01 11.77 -0.53
CA ARG A 228 38.51 12.36 0.72
C ARG A 228 39.31 13.63 1.08
N LEU A 229 38.68 14.56 1.79
CA LEU A 229 39.33 15.73 2.40
C LEU A 229 40.17 15.28 3.61
N GLY A 230 41.41 15.78 3.72
CA GLY A 230 42.25 15.56 4.90
C GLY A 230 42.16 16.72 5.88
N ALA A 231 42.60 16.53 7.13
CA ALA A 231 42.59 17.57 8.17
C ALA A 231 43.26 18.89 7.72
N ALA A 232 44.30 18.81 6.88
CA ALA A 232 44.95 19.99 6.29
C ALA A 232 44.09 20.72 5.24
N ASP A 233 43.23 20.01 4.48
CA ASP A 233 42.25 20.65 3.61
C ASP A 233 41.13 21.31 4.44
N HIS A 234 40.64 20.67 5.51
CA HIS A 234 39.63 21.28 6.40
C HIS A 234 40.12 22.59 7.03
N ARG A 235 41.39 22.66 7.47
CA ARG A 235 42.01 23.91 7.95
C ARG A 235 42.08 24.97 6.84
N ALA A 236 42.40 24.58 5.60
CA ALA A 236 42.44 25.51 4.47
C ALA A 236 41.03 26.02 4.09
N ILE A 237 39.99 25.19 4.23
CA ILE A 237 38.60 25.58 4.02
C ILE A 237 38.13 26.56 5.11
N ALA A 238 38.46 26.31 6.38
CA ALA A 238 38.18 27.25 7.48
C ALA A 238 38.84 28.62 7.22
N ALA A 239 40.14 28.64 6.90
CA ALA A 239 40.89 29.87 6.60
C ALA A 239 40.47 30.61 5.30
N VAL A 240 39.51 30.07 4.54
CA VAL A 240 38.84 30.71 3.40
C VAL A 240 37.44 31.22 3.76
N LEU A 241 36.82 30.67 4.81
CA LEU A 241 35.55 31.12 5.37
C LEU A 241 35.75 32.24 6.40
N ASP A 242 36.86 32.24 7.13
CA ASP A 242 37.24 33.31 8.07
C ASP A 242 37.61 34.60 7.30
N PRO A 243 36.98 35.76 7.61
CA PRO A 243 37.28 37.01 6.92
C PRO A 243 38.65 37.55 7.36
N LYS A 244 39.62 37.57 6.45
CA LYS A 244 40.92 38.22 6.70
C LYS A 244 40.73 39.69 7.09
N PRO A 245 41.32 40.17 8.21
CA PRO A 245 41.37 41.59 8.49
C PRO A 245 42.20 42.29 7.40
N GLY A 246 41.65 43.40 6.86
CA GLY A 246 42.34 44.20 5.86
C GLY A 246 43.55 44.94 6.45
N PRO A 247 44.58 45.26 5.65
CA PRO A 247 45.76 45.97 6.13
C PRO A 247 45.40 47.38 6.63
N SER A 248 45.95 47.76 7.78
CA SER A 248 45.63 49.00 8.48
C SER A 248 46.30 50.23 7.83
N THR A 249 45.67 50.79 6.79
CA THR A 249 46.03 52.11 6.25
C THR A 249 45.00 53.16 6.69
N GLY A 250 45.38 54.05 7.60
CA GLY A 250 44.47 55.02 8.19
C GLY A 250 44.15 56.20 7.28
N ARG A 251 42.85 56.45 7.03
CA ARG A 251 42.28 57.77 6.74
C ARG A 251 40.77 57.79 7.00
N SER A 252 40.25 58.93 7.43
CA SER A 252 38.86 59.10 7.88
C SER A 252 37.87 59.11 6.70
N GLY A 253 36.69 58.50 6.89
CA GLY A 253 35.69 58.37 5.82
C GLY A 253 34.29 57.99 6.31
N ARG A 254 33.51 59.01 6.70
CA ARG A 254 32.04 59.09 6.93
C ARG A 254 31.26 57.81 7.31
N PRO A 255 30.51 57.80 8.44
CA PRO A 255 29.53 56.74 8.71
C PRO A 255 28.41 56.76 7.66
N GLY A 256 27.93 55.57 7.26
CA GLY A 256 26.83 55.41 6.30
C GLY A 256 26.99 54.28 5.27
N ARG A 257 28.16 53.64 5.16
CA ARG A 257 28.42 52.64 4.10
C ARG A 257 28.05 51.18 4.44
N GLY A 258 27.58 50.90 5.65
CA GLY A 258 27.33 49.53 6.14
C GLY A 258 26.32 48.73 5.31
N LEU A 259 25.17 49.32 4.97
CA LEU A 259 24.11 48.63 4.23
C LEU A 259 24.44 48.44 2.73
N LEU A 260 25.12 49.41 2.12
CA LEU A 260 25.50 49.37 0.70
C LEU A 260 26.72 48.47 0.44
N GLY A 261 27.52 48.15 1.46
CA GLY A 261 28.56 47.12 1.37
C GLY A 261 27.98 45.71 1.22
N LEU A 262 26.93 45.40 1.98
CA LEU A 262 26.17 44.14 1.90
C LEU A 262 25.52 43.93 0.53
N LEU A 263 24.98 45.00 -0.07
CA LEU A 263 24.34 44.98 -1.39
C LEU A 263 25.34 45.08 -2.57
N SER A 264 26.66 45.04 -2.32
CA SER A 264 27.64 45.02 -3.39
C SER A 264 27.64 43.66 -4.12
N PRO A 265 27.45 43.60 -5.45
CA PRO A 265 27.19 42.34 -6.15
C PRO A 265 28.38 41.35 -6.11
N GLN A 266 29.60 41.85 -5.88
CA GLN A 266 30.80 41.02 -5.74
C GLN A 266 30.83 40.24 -4.41
N ASN A 267 30.33 40.83 -3.32
CA ASN A 267 30.32 40.21 -1.98
C ASN A 267 29.02 39.44 -1.72
N LEU A 268 27.88 39.95 -2.20
CA LEU A 268 26.60 39.25 -2.08
C LEU A 268 26.65 37.87 -2.75
N HIS A 269 27.27 37.78 -3.94
CA HIS A 269 27.47 36.53 -4.67
C HIS A 269 28.28 35.50 -3.87
N THR A 270 29.40 35.89 -3.25
CA THR A 270 30.26 34.96 -2.50
C THR A 270 29.65 34.54 -1.17
N GLN A 271 28.98 35.46 -0.46
CA GLN A 271 28.24 35.12 0.77
C GLN A 271 27.05 34.20 0.49
N LEU A 272 26.28 34.46 -0.57
CA LEU A 272 25.12 33.64 -0.94
C LEU A 272 25.53 32.24 -1.40
N LEU A 273 26.54 32.09 -2.26
CA LEU A 273 27.01 30.77 -2.67
C LEU A 273 27.70 30.00 -1.53
N GLY A 274 28.37 30.69 -0.61
CA GLY A 274 28.93 30.09 0.60
C GLY A 274 27.86 29.60 1.59
N SER A 275 26.73 30.32 1.72
CA SER A 275 25.67 29.94 2.67
C SER A 275 24.85 28.71 2.24
N LEU A 276 24.83 28.37 0.94
CA LEU A 276 24.18 27.16 0.42
C LEU A 276 24.65 25.87 1.13
N ARG A 277 25.90 25.82 1.59
CA ARG A 277 26.45 24.69 2.36
C ARG A 277 25.67 24.41 3.65
N TYR A 278 25.14 25.44 4.32
CA TYR A 278 24.32 25.32 5.53
C TYR A 278 22.85 25.02 5.23
N PHE A 279 22.38 25.33 4.01
CA PHE A 279 21.05 24.95 3.56
C PHE A 279 20.95 23.46 3.19
N LEU A 280 22.04 22.80 2.79
CA LEU A 280 22.02 21.41 2.32
C LEU A 280 21.54 20.39 3.39
N PRO A 281 21.98 20.44 4.67
CA PRO A 281 21.42 19.56 5.72
C PRO A 281 19.91 19.76 5.93
N ALA A 282 19.44 21.01 5.93
CA ALA A 282 18.03 21.34 6.10
C ALA A 282 17.21 20.97 4.85
N SER A 283 17.77 21.13 3.66
CA SER A 283 17.11 20.72 2.42
C SER A 283 17.06 19.21 2.30
N ILE A 284 18.04 18.42 2.76
CA ILE A 284 17.94 16.95 2.77
C ILE A 284 16.73 16.47 3.60
N PHE A 285 16.46 17.07 4.76
CA PHE A 285 15.24 16.77 5.52
C PHE A 285 13.98 17.12 4.73
N ALA A 286 13.92 18.32 4.15
CA ALA A 286 12.79 18.75 3.32
C ALA A 286 12.64 17.92 2.02
N LEU A 287 13.74 17.41 1.45
CA LEU A 287 13.80 16.60 0.24
C LEU A 287 13.35 15.17 0.52
N LYS A 288 13.79 14.55 1.63
CA LYS A 288 13.26 13.24 2.06
C LYS A 288 11.80 13.33 2.50
N PHE A 289 11.38 14.44 3.11
CA PHE A 289 9.97 14.73 3.35
C PHE A 289 9.19 14.88 2.04
N LEU A 290 9.72 15.58 1.03
CA LEU A 290 9.09 15.73 -0.29
C LEU A 290 9.11 14.43 -1.11
N GLU A 291 10.11 13.58 -0.96
CA GLU A 291 10.21 12.25 -1.58
C GLU A 291 9.16 11.31 -0.99
N TRP A 292 9.01 11.31 0.34
CA TRP A 292 7.91 10.64 1.05
C TRP A 292 6.53 11.19 0.65
N TRP A 293 6.40 12.52 0.55
CA TRP A 293 5.17 13.19 0.10
C TRP A 293 4.83 12.87 -1.36
N HIS A 294 5.83 12.77 -2.23
CA HIS A 294 5.67 12.41 -3.64
C HIS A 294 5.38 10.91 -3.82
N ALA A 295 5.94 10.04 -2.96
CA ALA A 295 5.61 8.62 -2.91
C ALA A 295 4.21 8.36 -2.32
N SER A 296 3.66 9.30 -1.52
CA SER A 296 2.28 9.22 -1.03
C SER A 296 1.26 9.40 -2.16
N ASP A 297 0.13 8.69 -2.10
CA ASP A 297 -0.92 8.76 -3.13
C ASP A 297 -1.56 10.15 -3.26
N PHE A 298 -1.35 11.06 -2.31
CA PHE A 298 -1.84 12.44 -2.38
C PHE A 298 -1.21 13.21 -3.56
N SER A 299 0.04 12.92 -3.91
CA SER A 299 0.71 13.51 -5.09
C SER A 299 0.03 13.06 -6.39
N ARG A 300 -0.31 11.77 -6.49
CA ARG A 300 -0.99 11.15 -7.64
C ARG A 300 -2.43 11.63 -7.78
N GLN A 301 -3.13 11.86 -6.67
CA GLN A 301 -4.47 12.45 -6.68
C GLN A 301 -4.45 13.90 -7.18
N LEU A 302 -3.45 14.70 -6.76
CA LEU A 302 -3.25 16.05 -7.30
C LEU A 302 -2.83 16.05 -8.77
N ALA A 303 -1.94 15.14 -9.19
CA ALA A 303 -1.55 14.98 -10.59
C ALA A 303 -2.75 14.58 -11.47
N ARG A 304 -3.58 13.62 -11.03
CA ARG A 304 -4.84 13.25 -11.69
C ARG A 304 -5.77 14.45 -11.85
N LYS A 305 -6.04 15.18 -10.78
CA LYS A 305 -6.88 16.40 -10.82
C LYS A 305 -6.31 17.52 -11.69
N ALA A 306 -4.99 17.59 -11.86
CA ALA A 306 -4.36 18.52 -12.80
C ALA A 306 -4.52 18.07 -14.26
N THR A 307 -4.48 16.75 -14.54
CA THR A 307 -4.75 16.21 -15.89
C THR A 307 -6.23 16.19 -16.26
N GLU A 308 -7.14 15.95 -15.30
CA GLU A 308 -8.61 15.99 -15.47
C GLU A 308 -9.12 17.39 -15.87
N VAL A 309 -8.32 18.44 -15.67
CA VAL A 309 -8.60 19.83 -16.06
C VAL A 309 -7.90 20.19 -17.40
N LEU A 310 -7.17 19.25 -18.01
CA LEU A 310 -6.37 19.44 -19.23
C LEU A 310 -6.79 18.53 -20.40
N ASP A 311 -8.03 18.04 -20.40
CA ASP A 311 -8.66 17.47 -21.60
C ASP A 311 -8.83 18.54 -22.69
N LEU A 312 -7.86 18.60 -23.60
CA LEU A 312 -8.01 19.29 -24.87
C LEU A 312 -9.03 18.54 -25.74
N PRO A 313 -9.96 19.24 -26.42
CA PRO A 313 -10.91 18.58 -27.31
C PRO A 313 -10.17 17.86 -28.45
N ALA A 314 -10.65 16.67 -28.81
CA ALA A 314 -10.07 15.85 -29.88
C ALA A 314 -9.97 16.64 -31.21
N PRO A 315 -8.92 16.40 -32.02
CA PRO A 315 -8.72 17.12 -33.27
C PRO A 315 -9.87 16.87 -34.24
N VAL A 316 -10.45 17.95 -34.78
CA VAL A 316 -11.56 17.87 -35.73
C VAL A 316 -11.06 17.31 -37.06
N VAL A 317 -11.47 16.08 -37.38
CA VAL A 317 -11.25 15.48 -38.70
C VAL A 317 -12.11 16.22 -39.72
N ALA A 318 -11.48 16.79 -40.75
CA ALA A 318 -12.19 17.48 -41.82
C ALA A 318 -13.02 16.49 -42.65
N GLY A 319 -14.35 16.66 -42.65
CA GLY A 319 -15.28 15.83 -43.43
C GLY A 319 -16.66 15.63 -42.80
N LEU A 320 -16.81 15.80 -41.48
CA LEU A 320 -18.09 15.63 -40.79
C LEU A 320 -18.86 16.96 -40.67
N THR A 321 -20.11 16.97 -41.14
CA THR A 321 -21.05 18.10 -40.98
C THR A 321 -21.42 18.31 -39.52
N SER A 322 -21.61 19.58 -39.12
CA SER A 322 -21.66 19.93 -37.71
C SER A 322 -22.94 19.44 -37.01
N PRO A 323 -22.91 19.19 -35.68
CA PRO A 323 -24.12 18.89 -34.91
C PRO A 323 -25.20 19.97 -35.00
N ALA A 324 -24.81 21.23 -35.24
CA ALA A 324 -25.73 22.35 -35.43
C ALA A 324 -26.49 22.29 -36.76
N GLU A 325 -25.86 21.77 -37.82
CA GLU A 325 -26.50 21.56 -39.12
C GLU A 325 -27.38 20.31 -39.12
N ARG A 326 -26.93 19.21 -38.51
CA ARG A 326 -27.77 18.02 -38.29
C ARG A 326 -29.05 18.33 -37.50
N ARG A 327 -29.00 19.29 -36.55
CA ARG A 327 -30.18 19.79 -35.84
C ARG A 327 -31.11 20.65 -36.70
N LYS A 328 -30.61 21.32 -37.74
CA LYS A 328 -31.45 22.12 -38.67
C LYS A 328 -32.23 21.21 -39.61
N SER A 329 -31.60 20.19 -40.20
CA SER A 329 -32.30 19.26 -41.10
C SER A 329 -33.38 18.46 -40.38
N SER A 330 -33.11 17.91 -39.19
CA SER A 330 -34.09 17.13 -38.44
C SER A 330 -35.35 17.93 -38.08
N ILE A 331 -35.21 19.20 -37.69
CA ILE A 331 -36.32 20.11 -37.39
C ILE A 331 -37.13 20.46 -38.66
N GLN A 332 -36.52 20.37 -39.83
CA GLN A 332 -37.17 20.60 -41.12
C GLN A 332 -37.99 19.36 -41.54
N ASP A 333 -37.44 18.16 -41.39
CA ASP A 333 -38.10 16.87 -41.67
C ASP A 333 -39.31 16.63 -40.75
N GLU A 334 -39.22 16.96 -39.45
CA GLU A 334 -40.34 16.85 -38.51
C GLU A 334 -41.49 17.80 -38.86
N LYS A 335 -41.18 19.04 -39.26
CA LYS A 335 -42.20 19.99 -39.72
C LYS A 335 -42.91 19.53 -40.99
N GLU A 336 -42.23 18.84 -41.90
CA GLU A 336 -42.87 18.34 -43.11
C GLU A 336 -43.75 17.09 -42.84
N LYS A 337 -43.33 16.21 -41.92
CA LYS A 337 -44.15 15.07 -41.46
C LYS A 337 -45.42 15.52 -40.76
N ALA A 338 -45.32 16.47 -39.82
CA ALA A 338 -46.47 17.03 -39.13
C ALA A 338 -47.50 17.64 -40.10
N LYS A 339 -47.02 18.29 -41.18
CA LYS A 339 -47.88 18.87 -42.22
C LYS A 339 -48.63 17.80 -43.02
N LYS A 340 -47.97 16.68 -43.34
CA LYS A 340 -48.56 15.55 -44.09
C LYS A 340 -49.57 14.74 -43.28
N GLN A 341 -49.36 14.57 -41.96
CA GLN A 341 -50.34 13.92 -41.09
C GLN A 341 -51.65 14.74 -40.97
N ALA A 342 -51.55 16.07 -40.86
CA ALA A 342 -52.70 16.96 -40.78
C ALA A 342 -53.60 16.99 -42.03
N GLU A 343 -53.13 16.49 -43.19
CA GLU A 343 -53.95 16.36 -44.41
C GLU A 343 -54.65 14.99 -44.52
N GLN A 344 -54.18 13.93 -43.83
CA GLN A 344 -54.75 12.59 -43.97
C GLN A 344 -55.99 12.34 -43.09
N GLU A 345 -56.13 13.00 -41.94
CA GLU A 345 -57.29 12.79 -41.04
C GLU A 345 -58.62 13.38 -41.56
N LYS A 346 -58.64 13.99 -42.75
CA LYS A 346 -59.80 14.74 -43.27
C LYS A 346 -60.59 14.11 -44.42
N LYS A 347 -60.30 12.85 -44.80
CA LYS A 347 -61.12 12.10 -45.78
C LYS A 347 -61.41 10.66 -45.34
N SER A 348 -62.68 10.31 -45.46
CA SER A 348 -63.32 9.11 -44.93
C SER A 348 -63.32 7.91 -45.88
N GLY A 349 -63.35 6.71 -45.30
CA GLY A 349 -64.43 5.76 -45.60
C GLY A 349 -64.12 4.55 -46.50
N ALA A 350 -64.28 3.36 -45.89
CA ALA A 350 -64.65 2.06 -46.46
C ALA A 350 -63.80 1.43 -47.60
N GLY A 351 -63.52 0.12 -47.44
CA GLY A 351 -63.05 -0.76 -48.52
C GLY A 351 -61.88 -1.66 -48.11
N ASP A 352 -62.07 -2.98 -48.20
CA ASP A 352 -60.98 -3.96 -48.13
C ASP A 352 -60.08 -3.90 -49.37
N LEU A 353 -58.75 -4.05 -49.18
CA LEU A 353 -57.88 -4.91 -50.00
C LEU A 353 -56.40 -4.84 -49.55
N LYS A 354 -55.84 -6.02 -49.22
CA LYS A 354 -54.43 -6.50 -49.24
C LYS A 354 -53.26 -5.53 -48.88
N PRO A 355 -52.30 -5.96 -48.02
CA PRO A 355 -51.17 -5.13 -47.62
C PRO A 355 -50.14 -4.92 -48.75
N ALA A 356 -49.80 -3.66 -49.03
CA ALA A 356 -48.69 -3.28 -49.90
C ALA A 356 -47.34 -3.32 -49.15
N LEU A 357 -46.23 -3.44 -49.90
CA LEU A 357 -44.88 -3.59 -49.35
C LEU A 357 -44.49 -2.42 -48.43
N LYS A 358 -43.91 -2.76 -47.26
CA LYS A 358 -43.12 -1.80 -46.47
C LYS A 358 -41.85 -1.45 -47.25
N SER A 359 -41.50 -0.17 -47.32
CA SER A 359 -40.18 0.26 -47.76
C SER A 359 -39.11 -0.23 -46.77
N PRO A 360 -37.87 -0.53 -47.24
CA PRO A 360 -36.81 -1.03 -46.36
C PRO A 360 -36.44 0.05 -45.33
N ARG A 361 -36.48 -0.32 -44.04
CA ARG A 361 -35.94 0.52 -42.97
C ARG A 361 -34.42 0.63 -43.17
N ARG A 362 -33.88 1.85 -43.24
CA ARG A 362 -32.43 2.06 -43.13
C ARG A 362 -31.99 1.68 -41.72
N HIS A 363 -31.33 0.53 -41.57
CA HIS A 363 -30.66 0.17 -40.33
C HIS A 363 -29.52 1.16 -40.05
N GLN A 364 -29.33 1.55 -38.79
CA GLN A 364 -28.16 2.32 -38.38
C GLN A 364 -27.04 1.35 -37.99
N PRO A 365 -25.77 1.66 -38.34
CA PRO A 365 -24.64 0.80 -37.96
C PRO A 365 -24.40 0.81 -36.45
N PRO A 366 -23.85 -0.28 -35.87
CA PRO A 366 -23.47 -0.30 -34.46
C PRO A 366 -22.36 0.72 -34.19
N ILE A 367 -22.48 1.46 -33.09
CA ILE A 367 -21.55 2.52 -32.71
C ILE A 367 -20.67 2.04 -31.56
N SER A 368 -19.37 2.29 -31.66
CA SER A 368 -18.40 2.01 -30.60
C SER A 368 -18.71 2.81 -29.33
N ALA A 369 -18.88 2.11 -28.20
CA ALA A 369 -19.07 2.74 -26.89
C ALA A 369 -17.84 3.53 -26.39
N THR A 370 -16.65 3.28 -26.96
CA THR A 370 -15.38 3.94 -26.55
C THR A 370 -14.94 5.06 -27.50
N SER A 371 -15.31 5.00 -28.78
CA SER A 371 -14.90 6.01 -29.78
C SER A 371 -16.07 6.76 -30.44
N TYR A 372 -17.32 6.37 -30.19
CA TYR A 372 -18.54 6.96 -30.75
C TYR A 372 -18.60 6.99 -32.29
N LEU A 373 -17.80 6.14 -32.96
CA LEU A 373 -17.78 5.94 -34.41
C LEU A 373 -18.49 4.63 -34.81
N PRO A 374 -19.07 4.55 -36.02
CA PRO A 374 -19.60 3.31 -36.59
C PRO A 374 -18.54 2.21 -36.69
N ILE A 375 -18.90 0.97 -36.34
CA ILE A 375 -18.05 -0.21 -36.49
C ILE A 375 -18.53 -1.04 -37.68
N TYR A 376 -17.63 -1.39 -38.59
CA TYR A 376 -17.85 -2.40 -39.62
C TYR A 376 -17.20 -3.72 -39.20
N THR A 377 -18.00 -4.79 -39.09
CA THR A 377 -17.55 -6.13 -38.69
C THR A 377 -17.59 -7.09 -39.87
N VAL A 378 -16.54 -7.90 -40.04
CA VAL A 378 -16.50 -8.98 -41.05
C VAL A 378 -17.10 -10.25 -40.43
N SER A 379 -17.99 -10.92 -41.16
CA SER A 379 -18.51 -12.23 -40.76
C SER A 379 -17.41 -13.30 -40.72
N LEU A 380 -17.58 -14.28 -39.83
CA LEU A 380 -16.74 -15.48 -39.86
C LEU A 380 -17.02 -16.30 -41.13
N PRO A 381 -16.01 -16.90 -41.79
CA PRO A 381 -16.24 -17.82 -42.89
C PRO A 381 -16.93 -19.11 -42.36
N PRO A 382 -17.84 -19.72 -43.14
CA PRO A 382 -18.49 -20.98 -42.74
C PRO A 382 -17.46 -22.11 -42.65
N ALA A 383 -17.70 -23.06 -41.74
CA ALA A 383 -16.74 -24.09 -41.32
C ALA A 383 -16.52 -25.25 -42.33
N ASP A 384 -16.68 -24.99 -43.62
CA ASP A 384 -16.42 -25.96 -44.69
C ASP A 384 -14.92 -26.10 -45.02
N PRO A 385 -14.40 -27.31 -45.32
CA PRO A 385 -12.99 -27.51 -45.69
C PRO A 385 -12.51 -26.71 -46.91
N SER A 386 -13.43 -26.24 -47.75
CA SER A 386 -13.14 -25.42 -48.94
C SER A 386 -12.97 -23.93 -48.65
N SER A 387 -13.51 -23.41 -47.55
CA SER A 387 -13.44 -21.98 -47.19
C SER A 387 -12.09 -21.58 -46.59
N ALA A 388 -11.34 -22.55 -46.02
CA ALA A 388 -10.09 -22.32 -45.29
C ALA A 388 -8.97 -21.61 -46.08
N ASN A 389 -9.07 -21.57 -47.42
CA ASN A 389 -8.12 -20.90 -48.31
C ASN A 389 -8.55 -19.48 -48.76
N THR A 390 -9.68 -18.95 -48.26
CA THR A 390 -10.13 -17.58 -48.56
C THR A 390 -9.87 -16.60 -47.42
N CYS A 391 -9.60 -15.35 -47.77
CA CYS A 391 -9.40 -14.26 -46.83
C CYS A 391 -10.75 -13.69 -46.36
N PRO A 392 -11.08 -13.67 -45.06
CA PRO A 392 -12.38 -13.19 -44.59
C PRO A 392 -12.72 -11.75 -45.04
N VAL A 393 -11.72 -10.86 -45.11
CA VAL A 393 -11.93 -9.43 -45.44
C VAL A 393 -12.38 -9.20 -46.89
N CYS A 394 -11.85 -9.97 -47.85
CA CYS A 394 -12.13 -9.79 -49.28
C CYS A 394 -12.81 -11.00 -49.96
N MET A 395 -13.01 -12.10 -49.24
CA MET A 395 -13.61 -13.38 -49.69
C MET A 395 -12.91 -14.07 -50.88
N GLY A 396 -11.82 -13.51 -51.40
CA GLY A 396 -10.97 -14.12 -52.41
C GLY A 396 -9.90 -15.06 -51.83
N ALA A 397 -9.21 -15.80 -52.70
CA ALA A 397 -8.11 -16.68 -52.31
C ALA A 397 -6.96 -15.92 -51.61
N LEU A 398 -6.30 -16.57 -50.64
CA LEU A 398 -5.23 -15.97 -49.85
C LEU A 398 -3.99 -15.61 -50.68
N VAL A 399 -3.73 -14.31 -50.81
CA VAL A 399 -2.52 -13.75 -51.41
C VAL A 399 -1.63 -13.15 -50.32
N ASN A 400 -0.42 -13.70 -50.19
CA ASN A 400 0.56 -13.37 -49.15
C ASN A 400 -0.04 -13.54 -47.72
N PRO A 401 -0.28 -14.80 -47.28
CA PRO A 401 -1.05 -15.10 -46.07
C PRO A 401 -0.37 -14.59 -44.79
N THR A 402 -1.16 -13.91 -43.96
CA THR A 402 -0.73 -13.28 -42.72
C THR A 402 -1.69 -13.67 -41.59
N ALA A 403 -1.18 -14.30 -40.53
CA ALA A 403 -1.97 -14.73 -39.39
C ALA A 403 -2.04 -13.64 -38.30
N CYS A 404 -3.23 -13.40 -37.75
CA CYS A 404 -3.40 -12.57 -36.55
C CYS A 404 -3.30 -13.41 -35.27
N GLN A 405 -3.09 -12.75 -34.13
CA GLN A 405 -3.01 -13.42 -32.80
C GLN A 405 -4.28 -14.20 -32.42
N THR A 406 -5.40 -13.97 -33.10
CA THR A 406 -6.67 -14.69 -32.98
C THR A 406 -6.73 -16.01 -33.76
N GLY A 407 -5.66 -16.37 -34.49
CA GLY A 407 -5.56 -17.62 -35.26
C GLY A 407 -6.06 -17.56 -36.71
N TYR A 408 -6.78 -16.50 -37.09
CA TYR A 408 -7.28 -16.32 -38.47
C TYR A 408 -6.20 -15.79 -39.41
N VAL A 409 -6.28 -16.22 -40.68
CA VAL A 409 -5.32 -15.88 -41.75
C VAL A 409 -6.00 -14.97 -42.78
N PHE A 410 -5.29 -13.92 -43.19
CA PHE A 410 -5.76 -12.89 -44.12
C PHE A 410 -4.73 -12.64 -45.22
N CYS A 411 -5.13 -12.03 -46.34
CA CYS A 411 -4.17 -11.42 -47.27
C CYS A 411 -3.49 -10.23 -46.60
N TYR A 412 -2.14 -10.15 -46.64
CA TYR A 412 -1.35 -9.08 -46.00
C TYR A 412 -1.90 -7.67 -46.30
N VAL A 413 -2.17 -7.39 -47.58
CA VAL A 413 -2.67 -6.07 -48.05
C VAL A 413 -4.06 -5.76 -47.49
N CYS A 414 -4.95 -6.75 -47.42
CA CYS A 414 -6.31 -6.55 -46.90
C CYS A 414 -6.31 -6.22 -45.42
N ILE A 415 -5.57 -7.00 -44.60
CA ILE A 415 -5.52 -6.76 -43.15
C ILE A 415 -4.76 -5.48 -42.79
N PHE A 416 -3.73 -5.10 -43.57
CA PHE A 416 -2.99 -3.85 -43.39
C PHE A 416 -3.89 -2.62 -43.59
N HIS A 417 -4.56 -2.50 -44.75
CA HIS A 417 -5.47 -1.36 -44.98
C HIS A 417 -6.71 -1.40 -44.09
N TRP A 418 -7.16 -2.57 -43.63
CA TRP A 418 -8.26 -2.70 -42.68
C TRP A 418 -7.90 -2.15 -41.29
N LEU A 419 -6.71 -2.47 -40.78
CA LEU A 419 -6.22 -1.93 -39.50
C LEU A 419 -5.95 -0.42 -39.57
N ASN A 420 -5.59 0.11 -40.74
CA ASN A 420 -5.42 1.55 -40.96
C ASN A 420 -6.74 2.31 -41.23
N GLY A 421 -7.86 1.61 -41.46
CA GLY A 421 -9.14 2.21 -41.85
C GLY A 421 -9.24 2.67 -43.32
N GLU A 422 -8.27 2.28 -44.15
CA GLU A 422 -8.14 2.65 -45.57
C GLU A 422 -8.82 1.65 -46.53
N HIS A 423 -9.28 0.50 -46.02
CA HIS A 423 -9.80 -0.58 -46.86
C HIS A 423 -11.12 -0.19 -47.54
N GLN A 424 -11.24 -0.41 -48.85
CA GLN A 424 -12.38 0.05 -49.67
C GLN A 424 -13.75 -0.25 -49.04
N ARG A 425 -14.02 -1.50 -48.66
CA ARG A 425 -15.31 -1.90 -48.02
C ARG A 425 -15.66 -1.10 -46.74
N GLN A 426 -14.66 -0.60 -46.02
CA GLN A 426 -14.83 0.23 -44.83
C GLN A 426 -15.06 1.70 -45.19
N LEU A 427 -14.44 2.19 -46.27
CA LEU A 427 -14.75 3.50 -46.87
C LEU A 427 -16.18 3.52 -47.45
N ASP A 428 -16.59 2.47 -48.16
CA ASP A 428 -17.94 2.30 -48.73
C ASP A 428 -19.01 2.30 -47.62
N PHE A 429 -18.75 1.58 -46.53
CA PHE A 429 -19.56 1.57 -45.30
C PHE A 429 -19.66 2.96 -44.65
N MET A 430 -18.56 3.72 -44.59
CA MET A 430 -18.53 5.08 -44.06
C MET A 430 -19.19 6.11 -44.99
N ALA A 431 -19.21 5.86 -46.30
CA ALA A 431 -19.96 6.65 -47.29
C ALA A 431 -21.47 6.33 -47.29
N GLY A 432 -21.84 5.12 -46.86
CA GLY A 432 -23.23 4.67 -46.74
C GLY A 432 -23.81 4.06 -48.03
N GLU A 433 -22.97 3.68 -48.99
CA GLU A 433 -23.39 3.16 -50.30
C GLU A 433 -22.92 1.70 -50.53
N GLY A 434 -23.78 0.74 -50.21
CA GLY A 434 -23.80 -0.59 -50.85
C GLY A 434 -23.28 -1.81 -50.07
N ALA A 435 -23.72 -2.98 -50.56
CA ALA A 435 -23.11 -4.31 -50.40
C ALA A 435 -22.93 -4.94 -48.99
N GLY A 436 -24.05 -5.10 -48.28
CA GLY A 436 -24.59 -6.45 -48.03
C GLY A 436 -23.85 -7.42 -47.09
N ALA A 437 -24.40 -7.58 -45.89
CA ALA A 437 -24.51 -8.86 -45.19
C ALA A 437 -25.86 -8.85 -44.43
N PRO A 438 -26.72 -9.89 -44.53
CA PRO A 438 -27.89 -10.01 -43.66
C PRO A 438 -27.45 -10.36 -42.24
N TRP A 439 -28.17 -9.86 -41.25
CA TRP A 439 -28.07 -10.32 -39.86
C TRP A 439 -29.16 -11.38 -39.68
N GLU A 440 -28.77 -12.61 -39.38
CA GLU A 440 -29.74 -13.71 -39.18
C GLU A 440 -30.45 -13.55 -37.83
N GLU A 441 -31.75 -13.84 -37.82
CA GLU A 441 -32.60 -13.78 -36.62
C GLU A 441 -32.55 -15.13 -35.90
N GLU A 442 -32.32 -15.14 -34.58
CA GLU A 442 -32.45 -16.37 -33.78
C GLU A 442 -33.92 -16.81 -33.76
N ILE A 443 -34.17 -18.05 -34.20
CA ILE A 443 -35.52 -18.60 -34.26
C ILE A 443 -35.98 -18.99 -32.85
N THR A 444 -36.85 -18.17 -32.26
CA THR A 444 -37.68 -18.59 -31.13
C THR A 444 -38.82 -19.48 -31.64
N GLY A 445 -38.70 -20.79 -31.46
CA GLY A 445 -39.78 -21.75 -31.67
C GLY A 445 -40.09 -22.48 -30.37
N ASP A 446 -41.34 -22.41 -29.93
CA ASP A 446 -41.88 -23.36 -28.95
C ASP A 446 -42.03 -24.74 -29.61
N ASP A 447 -41.65 -25.80 -28.90
CA ASP A 447 -42.26 -27.13 -29.03
C ASP A 447 -42.02 -27.89 -27.70
N ASP A 448 -43.08 -28.49 -27.15
CA ASP A 448 -43.09 -29.11 -25.80
C ASP A 448 -43.19 -30.64 -25.88
N GLU A 449 -42.86 -31.29 -24.77
CA GLU A 449 -43.02 -32.73 -24.48
C GLU A 449 -42.36 -33.73 -25.45
N THR A 450 -41.23 -34.30 -25.00
CA THR A 450 -41.26 -35.74 -24.70
C THR A 450 -40.31 -36.13 -23.57
N LYS A 451 -40.89 -36.52 -22.42
CA LYS A 451 -40.12 -36.97 -21.25
C LYS A 451 -39.51 -38.36 -21.49
N LYS A 452 -38.24 -38.55 -21.14
CA LYS A 452 -37.71 -39.84 -20.65
C LYS A 452 -36.63 -39.61 -19.61
N ASN A 453 -36.74 -40.35 -18.49
CA ASN A 453 -35.87 -40.19 -17.34
C ASN A 453 -34.54 -40.95 -17.54
N SER A 454 -33.42 -40.28 -17.27
CA SER A 454 -32.18 -40.92 -16.81
C SER A 454 -31.54 -39.99 -15.78
N SER A 455 -31.64 -40.37 -14.51
CA SER A 455 -31.12 -39.60 -13.38
C SER A 455 -29.67 -39.96 -13.07
N GLY A 456 -28.81 -38.95 -12.97
CA GLY A 456 -27.51 -39.06 -12.32
C GLY A 456 -26.40 -39.66 -13.18
N GLU A 457 -25.51 -38.81 -13.66
CA GLU A 457 -24.10 -39.13 -13.91
C GLU A 457 -23.29 -37.87 -13.57
N ASP A 458 -22.19 -38.04 -12.82
CA ASP A 458 -21.48 -36.92 -12.20
C ASP A 458 -20.70 -36.10 -13.24
N SER A 459 -20.84 -34.78 -13.17
CA SER A 459 -20.01 -33.87 -13.99
C SER A 459 -18.59 -33.80 -13.41
N GLU A 460 -17.70 -34.70 -13.85
CA GLU A 460 -16.27 -34.59 -13.54
C GLU A 460 -15.74 -33.21 -13.95
N GLU A 461 -15.40 -32.36 -12.98
CA GLU A 461 -14.78 -31.05 -13.24
C GLU A 461 -13.32 -31.23 -13.71
N GLY A 462 -13.17 -31.59 -14.99
CA GLY A 462 -11.88 -31.68 -15.66
C GLY A 462 -11.05 -30.42 -15.43
N PRO A 463 -9.78 -30.53 -15.01
CA PRO A 463 -9.07 -29.44 -14.36
C PRO A 463 -8.61 -28.34 -15.34
N ARG A 464 -8.64 -27.10 -14.85
CA ARG A 464 -8.56 -25.87 -15.66
C ARG A 464 -7.51 -24.89 -15.15
N LYS A 465 -7.01 -24.05 -16.06
CA LYS A 465 -6.28 -22.82 -15.74
C LYS A 465 -7.21 -21.84 -15.02
N ARG A 466 -6.63 -20.85 -14.32
CA ARG A 466 -7.38 -19.77 -13.64
C ARG A 466 -8.25 -18.92 -14.59
N SER A 467 -8.03 -19.01 -15.89
CA SER A 467 -8.84 -18.42 -16.97
C SER A 467 -9.94 -19.35 -17.51
N GLY A 468 -10.28 -20.46 -16.84
CA GLY A 468 -11.34 -21.41 -17.23
C GLY A 468 -10.97 -22.40 -18.34
N CYS A 469 -9.87 -22.16 -19.04
CA CYS A 469 -9.32 -23.01 -20.11
C CYS A 469 -8.86 -24.38 -19.55
N PRO A 470 -9.35 -25.52 -20.05
CA PRO A 470 -8.93 -26.85 -19.59
C PRO A 470 -7.47 -27.17 -19.97
N PHE A 471 -6.83 -28.10 -19.26
CA PHE A 471 -5.49 -28.59 -19.60
C PHE A 471 -5.41 -30.11 -19.72
N ALA A 472 -4.47 -30.61 -20.54
CA ALA A 472 -4.31 -32.03 -20.81
C ALA A 472 -3.63 -32.83 -19.69
N SER A 473 -2.82 -32.18 -18.84
CA SER A 473 -2.24 -32.80 -17.64
C SER A 473 -1.75 -31.74 -16.65
N ASN A 474 -1.82 -32.04 -15.35
CA ASN A 474 -1.21 -31.25 -14.27
C ASN A 474 0.28 -31.56 -14.03
N ARG A 475 0.85 -32.55 -14.73
CA ARG A 475 2.24 -33.03 -14.53
C ARG A 475 3.19 -32.67 -15.68
N THR A 476 2.70 -32.07 -16.76
CA THR A 476 3.48 -31.74 -17.96
C THR A 476 3.97 -30.29 -17.96
N VAL A 477 5.23 -30.10 -18.38
CA VAL A 477 5.82 -28.79 -18.68
C VAL A 477 6.19 -28.74 -20.16
N VAL A 478 6.00 -27.59 -20.80
CA VAL A 478 6.38 -27.36 -22.21
C VAL A 478 7.90 -27.23 -22.31
N THR A 479 8.57 -28.33 -22.67
CA THR A 479 10.03 -28.38 -22.86
C THR A 479 10.42 -28.67 -24.31
N MET A 480 11.35 -27.89 -24.87
CA MET A 480 12.12 -28.31 -26.05
C MET A 480 13.16 -29.36 -25.62
N ARG A 481 13.20 -30.53 -26.27
CA ARG A 481 14.13 -31.63 -25.96
C ARG A 481 14.89 -32.07 -27.20
N ASP A 482 16.10 -32.58 -27.00
CA ASP A 482 16.82 -33.38 -28.00
C ASP A 482 16.80 -34.87 -27.62
N ARG A 483 17.07 -35.76 -28.59
CA ARG A 483 16.97 -37.21 -28.48
C ARG A 483 17.88 -37.86 -27.44
N GLN A 484 18.91 -37.17 -26.96
CA GLN A 484 19.87 -37.69 -25.98
C GLN A 484 19.54 -37.34 -24.51
N GLY A 485 18.44 -36.62 -24.26
CA GLY A 485 17.97 -36.28 -22.92
C GLY A 485 18.41 -34.89 -22.45
N GLY A 486 17.69 -34.37 -21.46
CA GLY A 486 17.70 -32.94 -21.13
C GLY A 486 16.72 -32.14 -22.00
N GLY A 487 16.36 -30.93 -21.55
CA GLY A 487 15.45 -30.06 -22.27
C GLY A 487 15.27 -28.69 -21.64
N LEU A 488 14.97 -27.70 -22.48
CA LEU A 488 14.77 -26.30 -22.09
C LEU A 488 13.27 -26.04 -21.88
N GLY A 489 12.88 -25.59 -20.69
CA GLY A 489 11.52 -25.12 -20.42
C GLY A 489 11.24 -23.81 -21.16
N LEU A 490 10.07 -23.70 -21.80
CA LEU A 490 9.72 -22.54 -22.61
C LEU A 490 8.87 -21.52 -21.84
N LEU A 491 9.20 -20.23 -21.95
CA LEU A 491 8.50 -19.13 -21.28
C LEU A 491 7.03 -18.95 -21.73
N GLN A 492 6.61 -19.64 -22.80
CA GLN A 492 5.21 -19.71 -23.22
C GLN A 492 4.34 -20.63 -22.35
N ASP A 493 4.94 -21.37 -21.40
CA ASP A 493 4.22 -22.23 -20.46
C ASP A 493 3.47 -21.42 -19.39
N THR A 494 2.35 -20.84 -19.81
CA THR A 494 1.40 -20.13 -18.94
C THR A 494 0.85 -20.98 -17.79
N GLN A 495 0.86 -22.30 -17.90
CA GLN A 495 0.42 -23.18 -16.82
C GLN A 495 1.48 -23.24 -15.72
N LEU A 496 2.72 -23.56 -16.08
CA LEU A 496 3.85 -23.56 -15.15
C LEU A 496 4.03 -22.19 -14.47
N ILE A 497 3.98 -21.11 -15.26
CA ILE A 497 4.21 -19.75 -14.76
C ILE A 497 3.13 -19.34 -13.76
N GLU A 498 1.85 -19.51 -14.07
CA GLU A 498 0.76 -19.17 -13.14
C GLU A 498 0.83 -20.01 -11.85
N THR A 499 1.12 -21.32 -11.94
CA THR A 499 1.25 -22.20 -10.77
C THR A 499 2.40 -21.76 -9.86
N LEU A 500 3.60 -21.53 -10.41
CA LEU A 500 4.76 -21.07 -9.62
C LEU A 500 4.57 -19.64 -9.08
N ALA A 501 3.96 -18.75 -9.88
CA ALA A 501 3.64 -17.40 -9.48
C ALA A 501 2.60 -17.35 -8.35
N HIS A 502 1.62 -18.27 -8.34
CA HIS A 502 0.66 -18.41 -7.26
C HIS A 502 1.32 -18.96 -5.98
N PHE A 503 2.08 -20.07 -6.09
CA PHE A 503 2.80 -20.69 -4.96
C PHE A 503 3.67 -19.66 -4.23
N SER A 504 4.41 -18.86 -4.98
CA SER A 504 5.29 -17.80 -4.47
C SER A 504 4.55 -16.63 -3.80
N ARG A 505 3.21 -16.63 -3.78
CA ARG A 505 2.32 -15.58 -3.29
C ARG A 505 1.21 -16.10 -2.35
N GLU A 506 1.24 -17.38 -1.98
CA GLU A 506 0.26 -17.96 -1.05
C GLU A 506 0.34 -17.39 0.36
N ARG A 507 1.50 -16.86 0.78
CA ARG A 507 1.71 -16.32 2.12
C ARG A 507 1.47 -14.82 2.14
N ILE A 508 0.41 -14.41 2.83
CA ILE A 508 0.18 -13.02 3.25
C ILE A 508 0.84 -12.75 4.62
N PRO A 509 1.07 -11.49 5.02
CA PRO A 509 1.54 -11.18 6.36
C PRO A 509 0.59 -11.74 7.43
N GLU A 510 1.14 -12.42 8.43
CA GLU A 510 0.35 -12.83 9.59
C GLU A 510 -0.05 -11.61 10.46
N ARG A 511 -0.97 -11.87 11.39
CA ARG A 511 -1.44 -10.86 12.34
C ARG A 511 -0.32 -10.53 13.31
N VAL A 512 -0.21 -9.26 13.67
CA VAL A 512 0.73 -8.81 14.70
C VAL A 512 0.51 -9.53 16.05
N VAL A 513 -0.73 -9.94 16.35
CA VAL A 513 -1.11 -10.79 17.49
C VAL A 513 -2.28 -11.70 17.11
N HIS A 514 -2.47 -12.79 17.86
CA HIS A 514 -3.54 -13.77 17.72
C HIS A 514 -3.53 -14.60 16.43
N ALA A 515 -2.55 -15.49 16.22
CA ALA A 515 -2.35 -16.10 14.91
C ALA A 515 -3.33 -17.23 14.49
N LYS A 516 -3.76 -18.14 15.38
CA LYS A 516 -4.54 -19.37 15.05
C LYS A 516 -6.08 -19.25 15.20
N ALA A 517 -6.90 -20.15 14.61
CA ALA A 517 -8.37 -19.99 14.49
C ALA A 517 -9.16 -21.30 14.27
N VAL A 518 -10.44 -21.37 14.73
CA VAL A 518 -11.43 -22.43 14.36
C VAL A 518 -12.89 -21.95 14.49
N GLY A 519 -13.78 -22.35 13.55
CA GLY A 519 -15.20 -22.67 13.82
C GLY A 519 -16.32 -21.79 13.21
N TYR A 520 -17.31 -22.40 12.56
CA TYR A 520 -18.66 -21.81 12.36
C TYR A 520 -19.63 -22.34 13.45
N GLY A 521 -20.77 -21.66 13.65
CA GLY A 521 -21.81 -22.12 14.58
C GLY A 521 -23.11 -21.31 14.54
N GLU A 522 -23.91 -21.43 15.60
CA GLU A 522 -25.18 -20.71 15.77
C GLU A 522 -25.30 -20.15 17.19
N PHE A 523 -25.87 -18.95 17.31
CA PHE A 523 -26.30 -18.32 18.56
C PHE A 523 -27.82 -18.33 18.64
N GLU A 524 -28.39 -18.73 19.79
CA GLU A 524 -29.84 -18.67 20.03
C GLU A 524 -30.17 -17.79 21.24
N ALA A 525 -31.08 -16.83 21.05
CA ALA A 525 -31.59 -16.01 22.13
C ALA A 525 -32.61 -16.80 22.98
N THR A 526 -32.16 -17.38 24.10
CA THR A 526 -33.00 -18.21 25.00
C THR A 526 -34.00 -17.40 25.85
N ARG A 527 -33.95 -16.06 25.79
CA ARG A 527 -34.89 -15.13 26.44
C ARG A 527 -34.94 -13.82 25.65
N ASP A 528 -36.14 -13.23 25.52
CA ASP A 528 -36.30 -11.85 25.05
C ASP A 528 -35.64 -10.83 26.01
N CYS A 529 -34.80 -9.97 25.44
CA CYS A 529 -34.04 -8.92 26.12
C CYS A 529 -34.57 -7.50 25.83
N SER A 530 -35.73 -7.36 25.19
CA SER A 530 -36.40 -6.08 24.90
C SER A 530 -36.54 -5.16 26.13
N ASP A 531 -36.61 -5.76 27.33
CA ASP A 531 -36.49 -5.14 28.66
C ASP A 531 -35.33 -4.12 28.79
N PHE A 532 -34.24 -4.29 28.03
CA PHE A 532 -33.02 -3.48 28.17
C PHE A 532 -32.20 -3.25 26.87
N THR A 533 -32.57 -3.84 25.73
CA THR A 533 -31.93 -3.54 24.43
C THR A 533 -32.92 -3.61 23.27
N CYS A 534 -32.79 -2.73 22.27
CA CYS A 534 -33.57 -2.79 21.04
C CYS A 534 -32.96 -3.67 19.93
N ALA A 535 -31.80 -4.30 20.17
CA ALA A 535 -31.08 -5.06 19.14
C ALA A 535 -31.85 -6.30 18.68
N SER A 536 -32.10 -6.40 17.36
CA SER A 536 -33.01 -7.41 16.78
C SER A 536 -32.62 -8.86 17.01
N PHE A 537 -31.36 -9.20 17.25
CA PHE A 537 -30.93 -10.58 17.51
C PHE A 537 -31.28 -11.08 18.93
N LEU A 538 -31.74 -10.19 19.82
CA LEU A 538 -32.13 -10.51 21.21
C LEU A 538 -33.61 -10.19 21.52
N ASN A 539 -34.41 -9.81 20.51
CA ASN A 539 -35.78 -9.30 20.69
C ASN A 539 -36.89 -10.36 20.71
N ARG A 540 -36.51 -11.65 20.72
CA ARG A 540 -37.44 -12.79 20.66
C ARG A 540 -36.75 -14.06 21.17
N THR A 541 -37.40 -14.74 22.12
CA THR A 541 -37.00 -16.09 22.56
C THR A 541 -37.01 -17.09 21.40
N GLY A 542 -35.98 -17.93 21.30
CA GLY A 542 -35.81 -18.92 20.22
C GLY A 542 -35.30 -18.33 18.90
N LYS A 543 -34.87 -17.05 18.88
CA LYS A 543 -34.28 -16.45 17.67
C LYS A 543 -32.85 -16.96 17.47
N LYS A 544 -32.66 -17.73 16.40
CA LYS A 544 -31.38 -18.22 15.92
C LYS A 544 -30.68 -17.16 15.06
N THR A 545 -29.37 -17.05 15.20
CA THR A 545 -28.47 -16.16 14.47
C THR A 545 -27.21 -16.94 14.11
N SER A 546 -26.88 -17.06 12.83
CA SER A 546 -25.63 -17.70 12.42
C SER A 546 -24.43 -16.93 12.98
N VAL A 547 -23.40 -17.66 13.43
CA VAL A 547 -22.14 -17.07 13.89
C VAL A 547 -20.92 -17.69 13.21
N LEU A 548 -19.88 -16.88 13.05
CA LEU A 548 -18.52 -17.36 12.84
C LEU A 548 -17.75 -17.16 14.15
N GLN A 549 -17.20 -18.24 14.68
CA GLN A 549 -16.35 -18.26 15.87
C GLN A 549 -14.87 -18.28 15.45
N ARG A 550 -14.01 -17.83 16.35
CA ARG A 550 -12.58 -18.06 16.34
C ARG A 550 -12.08 -18.12 17.76
N VAL A 551 -11.11 -18.98 18.02
CA VAL A 551 -10.27 -18.91 19.22
C VAL A 551 -8.79 -19.00 18.84
N SER A 552 -7.94 -18.35 19.64
CA SER A 552 -6.54 -18.03 19.31
C SER A 552 -5.71 -17.81 20.58
N THR A 553 -4.40 -18.07 20.55
CA THR A 553 -3.40 -17.47 21.48
C THR A 553 -3.25 -15.96 21.20
N VAL A 554 -2.26 -15.22 21.75
CA VAL A 554 -2.02 -13.78 21.48
C VAL A 554 -0.61 -13.50 20.96
N GLY A 555 0.41 -13.82 21.74
CA GLY A 555 1.77 -13.30 21.56
C GLY A 555 2.58 -14.02 20.48
N ALA A 556 2.31 -15.30 20.27
CA ALA A 556 3.12 -16.17 19.41
C ALA A 556 2.68 -16.18 17.94
N GLU A 557 3.59 -16.59 17.05
CA GLU A 557 3.42 -16.57 15.58
C GLU A 557 2.50 -17.71 15.07
N SER A 558 2.15 -17.70 13.78
CA SER A 558 1.25 -18.70 13.15
C SER A 558 1.68 -20.17 13.31
N GLY A 559 2.99 -20.44 13.32
CA GLY A 559 3.55 -21.78 13.54
C GLY A 559 3.89 -22.11 15.00
N SER A 560 3.35 -21.38 15.97
CA SER A 560 3.55 -21.64 17.41
C SER A 560 2.63 -22.75 17.95
N ALA A 561 2.89 -23.23 19.17
CA ALA A 561 2.07 -24.26 19.80
C ALA A 561 0.84 -23.69 20.52
N ASP A 562 -0.33 -24.30 20.32
CA ASP A 562 -1.62 -23.88 20.89
C ASP A 562 -1.59 -23.79 22.42
N THR A 563 -0.97 -24.77 23.07
CA THR A 563 -0.92 -24.94 24.53
C THR A 563 0.13 -24.07 25.23
N THR A 564 0.72 -23.11 24.53
CA THR A 564 1.62 -22.11 25.13
C THR A 564 0.88 -21.24 26.15
N ARG A 565 1.50 -20.95 27.30
CA ARG A 565 0.93 -20.09 28.34
C ARG A 565 0.67 -18.67 27.81
N ASP A 566 -0.60 -18.34 27.56
CA ASP A 566 -1.01 -17.08 26.96
C ASP A 566 -2.47 -16.71 27.32
N VAL A 567 -2.84 -15.44 27.12
CA VAL A 567 -4.26 -15.08 27.01
C VAL A 567 -4.80 -15.67 25.71
N HIS A 568 -6.04 -16.13 25.72
CA HIS A 568 -6.67 -16.67 24.52
C HIS A 568 -7.75 -15.72 24.00
N GLY A 569 -7.59 -15.21 22.78
CA GLY A 569 -8.56 -14.34 22.11
C GLY A 569 -9.75 -15.13 21.58
N TRP A 570 -10.96 -14.61 21.79
CA TRP A 570 -12.23 -15.19 21.40
C TRP A 570 -12.98 -14.23 20.47
N SER A 571 -13.14 -14.58 19.20
CA SER A 571 -13.83 -13.74 18.22
C SER A 571 -15.13 -14.38 17.77
N MET A 572 -16.28 -13.73 17.98
CA MET A 572 -17.57 -14.21 17.47
C MET A 572 -18.24 -13.11 16.63
N LYS A 573 -18.41 -13.39 15.34
CA LYS A 573 -19.20 -12.59 14.40
C LYS A 573 -20.64 -13.10 14.43
N LEU A 574 -21.61 -12.23 14.67
CA LEU A 574 -23.04 -12.52 14.60
C LEU A 574 -23.64 -11.88 13.35
N TYR A 575 -24.22 -12.69 12.47
CA TYR A 575 -24.84 -12.24 11.23
C TYR A 575 -26.31 -11.83 11.44
N THR A 576 -26.55 -10.67 12.07
CA THR A 576 -27.90 -10.21 12.44
C THR A 576 -28.65 -9.57 11.26
N ASP A 577 -29.99 -9.47 11.37
CA ASP A 577 -30.87 -8.82 10.38
C ASP A 577 -30.57 -7.32 10.20
N GLU A 578 -30.00 -6.68 11.23
CA GLU A 578 -29.65 -5.25 11.24
C GLU A 578 -28.18 -5.00 10.86
N GLY A 579 -27.44 -6.05 10.47
CA GLY A 579 -26.03 -6.00 10.09
C GLY A 579 -25.15 -6.98 10.88
N ASN A 580 -23.86 -6.98 10.58
CA ASN A 580 -22.89 -7.78 11.33
C ASN A 580 -22.64 -7.11 12.70
N LEU A 581 -22.80 -7.87 13.78
CA LEU A 581 -22.38 -7.47 15.13
C LEU A 581 -21.24 -8.38 15.55
N ASP A 582 -20.15 -7.80 16.07
CA ASP A 582 -18.93 -8.54 16.31
C ASP A 582 -18.49 -8.45 17.77
N TRP A 583 -18.60 -9.58 18.48
CA TRP A 583 -18.22 -9.77 19.87
C TRP A 583 -16.80 -10.31 19.94
N VAL A 584 -15.86 -9.46 20.32
CA VAL A 584 -14.45 -9.81 20.24
C VAL A 584 -13.76 -9.60 21.58
N PHE A 585 -13.49 -10.73 22.20
CA PHE A 585 -13.40 -10.97 23.64
C PHE A 585 -12.09 -11.72 23.93
N ASN A 586 -11.81 -11.98 25.20
CA ASN A 586 -10.73 -12.87 25.63
C ASN A 586 -11.27 -13.96 26.57
N ASN A 587 -10.50 -15.01 26.80
CA ASN A 587 -10.74 -15.98 27.87
C ASN A 587 -10.57 -15.38 29.28
N THR A 588 -10.08 -14.14 29.36
CA THR A 588 -9.95 -13.36 30.60
C THR A 588 -10.88 -12.15 30.60
N PRO A 589 -11.48 -11.78 31.76
CA PRO A 589 -12.35 -10.62 31.89
C PRO A 589 -11.58 -9.29 32.05
N VAL A 590 -10.25 -9.32 31.90
CA VAL A 590 -9.32 -8.21 32.17
C VAL A 590 -8.23 -8.11 31.08
N PHE A 591 -7.32 -7.14 31.18
CA PHE A 591 -6.19 -7.01 30.25
C PHE A 591 -4.98 -6.32 30.89
N PHE A 592 -3.82 -6.41 30.23
CA PHE A 592 -2.52 -5.94 30.73
C PHE A 592 -2.34 -4.41 30.83
N ILE A 593 -3.21 -3.60 30.24
CA ILE A 593 -3.03 -2.14 30.13
C ILE A 593 -4.38 -1.41 30.09
N ARG A 594 -4.42 -0.21 30.69
CA ARG A 594 -5.56 0.71 30.59
C ARG A 594 -5.36 1.90 29.65
N ASP A 595 -4.13 2.25 29.29
CA ASP A 595 -3.85 3.33 28.33
C ASP A 595 -3.59 2.75 26.91
N PRO A 596 -4.18 3.31 25.84
CA PRO A 596 -4.10 2.70 24.50
C PRO A 596 -2.68 2.78 23.91
N ILE A 597 -1.95 3.84 24.25
CA ILE A 597 -0.59 4.13 23.75
C ILE A 597 0.44 3.10 24.21
N LYS A 598 0.18 2.39 25.32
CA LYS A 598 1.05 1.32 25.84
C LYS A 598 0.97 0.02 25.01
N PHE A 599 -0.05 -0.15 24.16
CA PHE A 599 -0.32 -1.41 23.45
C PHE A 599 0.83 -1.90 22.54
N PRO A 600 1.51 -1.06 21.74
CA PRO A 600 2.66 -1.49 20.96
C PRO A 600 3.84 -1.95 21.82
N SER A 601 4.10 -1.26 22.94
CA SER A 601 5.18 -1.59 23.88
C SER A 601 4.91 -2.90 24.61
N MET A 602 3.67 -3.09 25.10
CA MET A 602 3.21 -4.33 25.72
C MET A 602 3.33 -5.52 24.77
N ASN A 603 2.82 -5.42 23.53
CA ASN A 603 2.96 -6.51 22.56
C ASN A 603 4.42 -6.80 22.18
N ARG A 604 5.32 -5.81 22.25
CA ARG A 604 6.77 -6.02 22.02
C ARG A 604 7.44 -6.74 23.18
N SER A 605 7.08 -6.44 24.44
CA SER A 605 7.64 -7.13 25.61
C SER A 605 7.21 -8.59 25.75
N HIS A 606 6.07 -8.97 25.16
CA HIS A 606 5.57 -10.35 25.09
C HIS A 606 6.05 -11.10 23.84
N LYS A 607 6.96 -10.52 23.06
CA LYS A 607 7.48 -11.06 21.80
C LYS A 607 9.01 -11.18 21.82
N ARG A 608 9.58 -11.47 20.66
CA ARG A 608 11.00 -11.73 20.44
C ARG A 608 11.84 -10.46 20.60
N HIS A 609 12.95 -10.58 21.32
CA HIS A 609 13.95 -9.53 21.50
C HIS A 609 14.58 -9.13 20.14
N PRO A 610 14.67 -7.82 19.82
CA PRO A 610 14.87 -7.35 18.44
C PRO A 610 16.24 -7.72 17.83
N GLN A 611 17.27 -7.95 18.64
CA GLN A 611 18.61 -8.33 18.17
C GLN A 611 18.77 -9.85 17.96
N THR A 612 18.05 -10.66 18.74
CA THR A 612 18.31 -12.11 18.86
C THR A 612 17.18 -12.97 18.30
N HIS A 613 15.99 -12.40 18.10
CA HIS A 613 14.78 -13.09 17.66
C HIS A 613 14.29 -14.23 18.59
N LEU A 614 14.76 -14.22 19.85
CA LEU A 614 14.37 -15.14 20.92
C LEU A 614 13.40 -14.46 21.90
N PRO A 615 12.53 -15.20 22.61
CA PRO A 615 11.81 -14.68 23.78
C PRO A 615 12.79 -14.14 24.83
N ASP A 616 12.43 -13.04 25.51
CA ASP A 616 13.25 -12.46 26.57
C ASP A 616 12.43 -12.09 27.82
N ALA A 617 12.70 -12.78 28.92
CA ALA A 617 12.07 -12.51 30.21
C ALA A 617 12.44 -11.13 30.77
N ASN A 618 13.59 -10.55 30.39
CA ASN A 618 13.98 -9.22 30.85
C ASN A 618 13.03 -8.16 30.24
N MET A 619 12.84 -8.15 28.91
CA MET A 619 11.84 -7.30 28.26
C MET A 619 10.42 -7.47 28.83
N PHE A 620 9.97 -8.71 29.04
CA PHE A 620 8.64 -9.00 29.59
C PHE A 620 8.43 -8.35 30.97
N TRP A 621 9.33 -8.62 31.91
CA TRP A 621 9.19 -8.16 33.29
C TRP A 621 9.51 -6.67 33.47
N ASP A 622 10.44 -6.10 32.68
CA ASP A 622 10.75 -4.67 32.67
C ASP A 622 9.51 -3.83 32.30
N PHE A 623 8.79 -4.22 31.24
CA PHE A 623 7.55 -3.56 30.87
C PHE A 623 6.51 -3.57 32.00
N HIS A 624 6.28 -4.72 32.63
CA HIS A 624 5.26 -4.86 33.67
C HIS A 624 5.65 -4.20 35.00
N VAL A 625 6.94 -4.12 35.33
CA VAL A 625 7.44 -3.31 36.46
C VAL A 625 7.23 -1.81 36.19
N GLY A 626 7.45 -1.35 34.96
CA GLY A 626 7.18 0.04 34.56
C GLY A 626 5.69 0.38 34.35
N ASN A 627 4.82 -0.62 34.19
CA ASN A 627 3.39 -0.46 33.88
C ASN A 627 2.54 -1.43 34.74
N PRO A 628 2.48 -1.20 36.07
CA PRO A 628 1.94 -2.18 37.01
C PRO A 628 0.42 -2.35 36.96
N GLU A 629 -0.32 -1.56 36.17
CA GLU A 629 -1.78 -1.75 36.01
C GLU A 629 -2.15 -3.14 35.46
N GLY A 630 -1.21 -3.81 34.77
CA GLY A 630 -1.40 -5.15 34.22
C GLY A 630 -1.42 -6.28 35.25
N ILE A 631 -1.14 -6.01 36.53
CA ILE A 631 -0.92 -7.04 37.56
C ILE A 631 -2.12 -7.99 37.76
N HIS A 632 -3.36 -7.51 37.61
CA HIS A 632 -4.57 -8.35 37.63
C HIS A 632 -4.54 -9.39 36.49
N GLN A 633 -4.16 -8.98 35.28
CA GLN A 633 -4.06 -9.88 34.13
C GLN A 633 -2.84 -10.83 34.26
N LEU A 634 -1.74 -10.40 34.86
CA LEU A 634 -0.61 -11.28 35.17
C LEU A 634 -1.02 -12.42 36.10
N MET A 635 -1.77 -12.15 37.16
CA MET A 635 -2.28 -13.20 38.06
C MET A 635 -3.13 -14.24 37.31
N ILE A 636 -3.96 -13.83 36.34
CA ILE A 636 -4.74 -14.79 35.55
C ILE A 636 -3.86 -15.54 34.54
N LEU A 637 -2.88 -14.89 33.91
CA LEU A 637 -1.93 -15.52 32.98
C LEU A 637 -1.06 -16.60 33.65
N PHE A 638 -0.63 -16.36 34.89
CA PHE A 638 0.19 -17.29 35.67
C PHE A 638 -0.62 -18.24 36.57
N SER A 639 -1.94 -18.05 36.69
CA SER A 639 -2.86 -19.12 37.11
C SER A 639 -2.94 -20.22 36.04
N ASP A 640 -3.55 -21.36 36.34
CA ASP A 640 -3.72 -22.45 35.35
C ASP A 640 -4.58 -22.03 34.15
N ARG A 641 -5.36 -20.94 34.25
CA ARG A 641 -6.17 -20.41 33.13
C ARG A 641 -5.34 -19.79 31.99
N GLY A 642 -4.03 -19.62 32.16
CA GLY A 642 -3.10 -19.32 31.06
C GLY A 642 -2.82 -20.53 30.16
N THR A 643 -3.12 -21.75 30.62
CA THR A 643 -2.89 -23.02 29.90
C THR A 643 -4.21 -23.83 29.85
N PRO A 644 -5.27 -23.32 29.18
CA PRO A 644 -6.54 -24.05 29.06
C PRO A 644 -6.33 -25.38 28.31
N LYS A 645 -7.13 -26.39 28.66
CA LYS A 645 -6.95 -27.74 28.10
C LYS A 645 -7.42 -27.86 26.65
N SER A 646 -8.47 -27.10 26.30
CA SER A 646 -8.96 -26.88 24.94
C SER A 646 -9.80 -25.62 24.92
N VAL A 647 -10.00 -25.05 23.72
CA VAL A 647 -11.03 -24.05 23.41
C VAL A 647 -12.39 -24.38 24.06
N ARG A 648 -12.77 -25.65 24.07
CA ARG A 648 -14.08 -26.13 24.57
C ARG A 648 -14.24 -25.96 26.08
N TYR A 649 -13.13 -25.98 26.83
CA TYR A 649 -13.10 -25.93 28.30
C TYR A 649 -12.71 -24.56 28.87
N MET A 650 -12.98 -23.48 28.14
CA MET A 650 -12.76 -22.12 28.65
C MET A 650 -13.96 -21.19 28.44
N ASN A 651 -14.04 -20.19 29.31
CA ASN A 651 -14.99 -19.09 29.20
C ASN A 651 -14.45 -18.02 28.24
N SER A 652 -15.31 -17.07 27.89
CA SER A 652 -14.97 -15.85 27.17
C SER A 652 -15.72 -14.66 27.76
N TYR A 653 -15.14 -13.46 27.66
CA TYR A 653 -15.61 -12.25 28.31
C TYR A 653 -15.42 -11.06 27.42
N SER A 654 -16.42 -10.16 27.38
CA SER A 654 -16.14 -8.79 26.99
C SER A 654 -15.17 -8.18 27.98
N GLY A 655 -15.63 -7.83 29.17
CA GLY A 655 -14.89 -6.96 30.07
C GLY A 655 -15.07 -5.49 29.67
N ASN A 656 -14.81 -5.08 28.42
CA ASN A 656 -15.19 -3.72 27.97
C ASN A 656 -16.67 -3.53 28.27
N THR A 657 -16.99 -2.36 28.83
CA THR A 657 -18.34 -1.96 29.17
C THR A 657 -18.99 -1.35 27.94
N TYR A 658 -19.93 -2.08 27.35
CA TYR A 658 -20.76 -1.60 26.24
C TYR A 658 -22.00 -0.88 26.77
N LYS A 659 -22.77 -0.21 25.90
CA LYS A 659 -24.09 0.33 26.23
C LYS A 659 -25.17 -0.50 25.52
N PHE A 660 -26.09 -1.07 26.28
CA PHE A 660 -27.32 -1.66 25.77
C PHE A 660 -28.43 -0.60 25.85
N THR A 661 -29.10 -0.38 24.73
CA THR A 661 -29.82 0.88 24.44
C THR A 661 -31.22 0.59 23.90
N LYS A 662 -32.18 1.45 24.20
CA LYS A 662 -33.57 1.35 23.74
C LYS A 662 -33.93 2.40 22.69
N THR A 663 -35.07 2.19 22.04
CA THR A 663 -35.68 3.13 21.07
C THR A 663 -36.15 4.46 21.68
N ASP A 664 -36.28 4.54 23.01
CA ASP A 664 -36.57 5.76 23.77
C ASP A 664 -35.30 6.58 24.12
N GLY A 665 -34.10 6.08 23.78
CA GLY A 665 -32.81 6.70 24.11
C GLY A 665 -32.26 6.35 25.50
N SER A 666 -33.01 5.61 26.33
CA SER A 666 -32.49 5.07 27.60
C SER A 666 -31.47 3.96 27.37
N PHE A 667 -30.54 3.79 28.31
CA PHE A 667 -29.50 2.77 28.22
C PHE A 667 -29.09 2.19 29.57
N LYS A 668 -28.47 1.01 29.54
CA LYS A 668 -27.75 0.39 30.64
C LYS A 668 -26.33 0.03 30.19
N TYR A 669 -25.37 0.14 31.09
CA TYR A 669 -24.03 -0.38 30.88
C TYR A 669 -24.05 -1.91 30.93
N ALA A 670 -23.35 -2.57 30.01
CA ALA A 670 -23.41 -4.00 29.78
C ALA A 670 -22.01 -4.63 29.68
N LYS A 671 -21.79 -5.77 30.36
CA LYS A 671 -20.64 -6.67 30.15
C LYS A 671 -21.14 -8.07 29.82
N ILE A 672 -20.58 -8.68 28.78
CA ILE A 672 -21.05 -9.95 28.21
C ILE A 672 -20.11 -11.07 28.68
N HIS A 673 -20.69 -12.19 29.10
CA HIS A 673 -20.00 -13.35 29.67
C HIS A 673 -20.46 -14.61 28.92
N VAL A 674 -19.53 -15.25 28.22
CA VAL A 674 -19.75 -16.49 27.46
C VAL A 674 -19.16 -17.63 28.30
N LYS A 675 -20.00 -18.54 28.80
CA LYS A 675 -19.62 -19.53 29.82
C LYS A 675 -19.73 -20.96 29.28
N THR A 676 -18.65 -21.72 29.30
CA THR A 676 -18.64 -23.11 28.80
C THR A 676 -19.59 -23.99 29.63
N GLN A 677 -20.43 -24.79 28.96
CA GLN A 677 -21.24 -25.83 29.62
C GLN A 677 -20.39 -27.06 29.94
N GLN A 678 -19.30 -27.29 29.22
CA GLN A 678 -18.36 -28.41 29.39
C GLN A 678 -17.48 -28.29 30.66
N GLY A 679 -17.57 -27.15 31.35
CA GLY A 679 -16.76 -26.84 32.54
C GLY A 679 -15.35 -26.34 32.21
N ILE A 680 -14.70 -25.69 33.18
CA ILE A 680 -13.34 -25.18 33.00
C ILE A 680 -12.34 -26.31 33.24
N GLN A 681 -11.44 -26.55 32.27
CA GLN A 681 -10.32 -27.49 32.41
C GLN A 681 -9.04 -26.84 31.87
N ASN A 682 -7.94 -27.02 32.59
CA ASN A 682 -6.61 -26.51 32.26
C ASN A 682 -5.58 -27.65 32.32
N PHE A 683 -4.45 -27.47 31.66
CA PHE A 683 -3.24 -28.25 31.85
C PHE A 683 -2.37 -27.65 32.98
N THR A 684 -1.59 -28.48 33.68
CA THR A 684 -0.44 -28.00 34.47
C THR A 684 0.66 -27.46 33.54
N SER A 685 1.68 -26.80 34.10
CA SER A 685 2.78 -26.26 33.28
C SER A 685 3.63 -27.37 32.65
N GLU A 686 3.73 -28.53 33.30
CA GLU A 686 4.46 -29.71 32.83
C GLU A 686 3.69 -30.39 31.70
N GLU A 687 2.38 -30.60 31.88
CA GLU A 687 1.49 -31.14 30.85
C GLU A 687 1.46 -30.24 29.61
N ALA A 688 1.27 -28.93 29.80
CA ALA A 688 1.28 -27.97 28.70
C ALA A 688 2.62 -28.01 27.93
N THR A 689 3.75 -27.99 28.65
CA THR A 689 5.10 -28.08 28.05
C THR A 689 5.31 -29.37 27.27
N LYS A 690 4.76 -30.50 27.76
CA LYS A 690 4.79 -31.78 27.06
C LYS A 690 3.97 -31.73 25.75
N ILE A 691 2.72 -31.26 25.81
CA ILE A 691 1.84 -31.17 24.64
C ILE A 691 2.39 -30.17 23.61
N VAL A 692 3.03 -29.06 24.03
CA VAL A 692 3.74 -28.13 23.13
C VAL A 692 4.78 -28.84 22.24
N GLY A 693 5.43 -29.90 22.76
CA GLY A 693 6.41 -30.71 22.00
C GLY A 693 5.81 -31.90 21.23
N GLU A 694 4.73 -32.50 21.73
CA GLU A 694 4.10 -33.68 21.11
C GLU A 694 3.07 -33.31 20.02
N ASN A 695 2.30 -32.23 20.20
CA ASN A 695 1.29 -31.76 19.26
C ASN A 695 1.05 -30.23 19.38
N PRO A 696 1.70 -29.40 18.54
CA PRO A 696 1.56 -27.95 18.58
C PRO A 696 0.19 -27.44 18.08
N ASP A 697 -0.64 -28.29 17.47
CA ASP A 697 -1.97 -27.95 16.92
C ASP A 697 -3.11 -28.65 17.70
N TYR A 698 -2.83 -29.08 18.94
CA TYR A 698 -3.71 -29.88 19.78
C TYR A 698 -5.13 -29.28 19.97
N MET A 699 -5.26 -27.96 20.13
CA MET A 699 -6.57 -27.35 20.35
C MET A 699 -7.36 -27.18 19.05
N ILE A 700 -6.68 -26.98 17.92
CA ILE A 700 -7.31 -27.04 16.60
C ILE A 700 -7.84 -28.46 16.36
N GLN A 701 -7.02 -29.48 16.62
CA GLN A 701 -7.38 -30.88 16.44
C GLN A 701 -8.57 -31.30 17.32
N ASP A 702 -8.53 -31.05 18.63
CA ASP A 702 -9.64 -31.38 19.54
C ASP A 702 -10.96 -30.71 19.11
N MET A 703 -10.90 -29.45 18.65
CA MET A 703 -12.08 -28.72 18.20
C MET A 703 -12.65 -29.28 16.88
N VAL A 704 -11.80 -29.62 15.91
CA VAL A 704 -12.22 -30.22 14.62
C VAL A 704 -12.81 -31.61 14.86
N GLU A 705 -12.09 -32.49 15.54
CA GLU A 705 -12.58 -33.85 15.80
C GLU A 705 -13.86 -33.87 16.66
N ALA A 706 -14.03 -32.92 17.59
CA ALA A 706 -15.27 -32.80 18.36
C ALA A 706 -16.47 -32.44 17.46
N ILE A 707 -16.28 -31.51 16.52
CA ILE A 707 -17.31 -31.14 15.52
C ILE A 707 -17.62 -32.34 14.61
N GLU A 708 -16.61 -33.08 14.14
CA GLU A 708 -16.79 -34.28 13.30
C GLU A 708 -17.51 -35.42 14.04
N ARG A 709 -17.26 -35.58 15.34
CA ARG A 709 -17.98 -36.54 16.22
C ARG A 709 -19.40 -36.09 16.60
N GLY A 710 -19.80 -34.86 16.27
CA GLY A 710 -21.08 -34.26 16.72
C GLY A 710 -21.08 -33.82 18.20
N ASP A 711 -19.92 -33.81 18.87
CA ASP A 711 -19.70 -33.30 20.22
C ASP A 711 -19.54 -31.77 20.17
N TYR A 712 -20.59 -31.10 19.70
CA TYR A 712 -20.61 -29.65 19.50
C TYR A 712 -20.48 -28.93 20.85
N PRO A 713 -19.45 -28.08 21.07
CA PRO A 713 -19.29 -27.35 22.31
C PRO A 713 -20.32 -26.22 22.43
N VAL A 714 -20.75 -25.92 23.66
CA VAL A 714 -21.90 -25.05 23.94
C VAL A 714 -21.55 -24.07 25.06
N TRP A 715 -21.84 -22.79 24.84
CA TRP A 715 -21.62 -21.75 25.83
C TRP A 715 -22.90 -20.98 26.15
N ASN A 716 -23.20 -20.83 27.45
CA ASN A 716 -24.26 -19.97 27.94
C ASN A 716 -23.81 -18.52 27.92
N VAL A 717 -24.60 -17.64 27.29
CA VAL A 717 -24.33 -16.20 27.26
C VAL A 717 -25.13 -15.49 28.36
N TYR A 718 -24.42 -14.78 29.22
CA TYR A 718 -24.99 -13.95 30.28
C TYR A 718 -24.57 -12.49 30.09
N VAL A 719 -25.39 -11.55 30.57
CA VAL A 719 -25.08 -10.12 30.54
C VAL A 719 -25.21 -9.55 31.95
N GLN A 720 -24.16 -8.90 32.42
CA GLN A 720 -24.22 -8.04 33.61
C GLN A 720 -24.68 -6.64 33.18
N LEU A 721 -25.70 -6.10 33.86
CA LEU A 721 -26.30 -4.80 33.55
C LEU A 721 -26.19 -3.85 34.75
N MET A 722 -25.94 -2.56 34.48
CA MET A 722 -25.81 -1.49 35.47
C MET A 722 -26.48 -0.20 34.95
N SER A 723 -27.21 0.53 35.78
CA SER A 723 -27.77 1.85 35.40
C SER A 723 -26.71 2.95 35.40
N PRO A 724 -26.91 4.08 34.70
CA PRO A 724 -26.00 5.22 34.79
C PRO A 724 -25.82 5.72 36.24
N GLU A 725 -26.91 5.80 37.01
CA GLU A 725 -26.89 6.26 38.41
C GLU A 725 -26.12 5.32 39.34
N GLN A 726 -26.03 4.03 38.99
CA GLN A 726 -25.21 3.04 39.68
C GLN A 726 -23.74 3.18 39.29
N ALA A 727 -23.44 3.47 38.02
CA ALA A 727 -22.07 3.65 37.53
C ALA A 727 -21.38 4.90 38.11
N GLU A 728 -22.12 6.00 38.27
CA GLU A 728 -21.64 7.23 38.94
C GLU A 728 -21.22 7.01 40.41
N LYS A 729 -21.82 6.00 41.07
CA LYS A 729 -21.64 5.69 42.50
C LYS A 729 -20.78 4.45 42.71
N TYR A 730 -20.21 3.87 41.65
CA TYR A 730 -19.44 2.64 41.73
C TYR A 730 -17.97 2.93 42.07
N GLU A 731 -17.41 2.21 43.04
CA GLU A 731 -16.07 2.46 43.61
C GLU A 731 -14.90 2.27 42.63
N THR A 732 -15.15 1.81 41.41
CA THR A 732 -14.12 1.63 40.37
C THR A 732 -14.62 2.16 39.04
N ASN A 733 -13.76 2.82 38.27
CA ASN A 733 -14.09 3.29 36.92
C ASN A 733 -14.55 2.12 36.02
N ILE A 734 -15.80 2.16 35.55
CA ILE A 734 -16.38 1.13 34.69
C ILE A 734 -15.73 1.05 33.30
N PHE A 735 -15.00 2.08 32.88
CA PHE A 735 -14.35 2.18 31.56
C PHE A 735 -12.91 1.68 31.53
N ASP A 736 -12.29 1.37 32.67
CA ASP A 736 -10.90 0.91 32.72
C ASP A 736 -10.72 -0.35 31.85
N MET A 737 -9.84 -0.28 30.83
CA MET A 737 -9.61 -1.41 29.90
C MET A 737 -8.62 -2.47 30.42
N THR A 738 -8.37 -2.51 31.72
CA THR A 738 -8.23 -3.78 32.46
C THR A 738 -9.53 -4.64 32.42
N LYS A 739 -10.34 -4.50 31.35
CA LYS A 739 -11.58 -5.20 30.97
C LYS A 739 -11.72 -5.08 29.38
N PRO A 740 -11.47 -6.12 28.52
CA PRO A 740 -11.07 -6.06 27.05
C PRO A 740 -12.17 -6.17 25.93
N ARG A 741 -11.95 -6.53 24.62
CA ARG A 741 -11.10 -5.92 23.51
C ARG A 741 -11.83 -5.97 22.12
N ASN A 742 -11.54 -6.71 21.00
CA ASN A 742 -10.37 -7.43 20.42
C ASN A 742 -10.50 -7.69 18.87
N TYR A 743 -9.70 -8.59 18.23
CA TYR A 743 -9.79 -9.08 16.81
C TYR A 743 -9.67 -10.67 16.74
N PHE A 744 -9.46 -11.53 15.70
CA PHE A 744 -8.81 -11.43 14.36
C PHE A 744 -8.83 -12.75 13.44
N ALA A 745 -9.86 -13.22 12.69
CA ALA A 745 -9.64 -14.18 11.53
C ALA A 745 -10.58 -14.29 10.29
N ASP A 746 -11.91 -14.08 10.33
CA ASP A 746 -12.61 -13.60 9.12
C ASP A 746 -13.74 -12.58 9.38
N ILE A 747 -13.51 -11.42 10.00
CA ILE A 747 -12.50 -11.08 11.02
C ILE A 747 -11.00 -11.00 10.59
N GLU A 748 -10.63 -11.15 9.31
CA GLU A 748 -9.25 -10.94 8.80
C GLU A 748 -9.25 -9.95 7.65
N GLN A 749 -9.79 -10.37 6.50
CA GLN A 749 -10.17 -9.42 5.47
C GLN A 749 -11.36 -8.57 5.90
N ALA A 750 -12.00 -8.90 7.03
CA ALA A 750 -12.91 -7.99 7.71
C ALA A 750 -12.19 -6.94 8.57
N ALA A 751 -12.87 -5.84 8.83
CA ALA A 751 -12.42 -4.78 9.71
C ALA A 751 -13.60 -4.21 10.52
N PHE A 752 -13.64 -4.51 11.81
CA PHE A 752 -14.54 -3.82 12.74
C PHE A 752 -13.83 -2.58 13.21
N SER A 753 -14.59 -1.50 13.31
CA SER A 753 -14.22 -0.38 14.15
C SER A 753 -15.26 -0.28 15.26
N PRO A 754 -14.89 0.12 16.49
CA PRO A 754 -15.89 0.61 17.44
C PRO A 754 -16.63 1.86 16.94
N SER A 755 -16.20 2.49 15.84
CA SER A 755 -16.95 3.51 15.10
C SER A 755 -18.01 2.96 14.13
N THR A 756 -18.02 1.65 13.86
CA THR A 756 -19.05 0.99 13.01
C THR A 756 -20.27 0.69 13.89
N MET A 757 -21.06 1.73 14.17
CA MET A 757 -22.20 1.67 15.09
C MET A 757 -23.54 1.75 14.35
N VAL A 758 -24.55 1.08 14.90
CA VAL A 758 -25.95 1.13 14.43
C VAL A 758 -26.78 2.07 15.32
N PRO A 759 -27.90 2.64 14.82
CA PRO A 759 -28.79 3.49 15.62
C PRO A 759 -29.12 2.92 17.00
N GLY A 760 -28.96 3.74 18.04
CA GLY A 760 -29.03 3.32 19.44
C GLY A 760 -27.65 3.13 20.06
N PHE A 761 -26.74 2.40 19.40
CA PHE A 761 -25.39 2.13 19.91
C PHE A 761 -24.48 3.36 19.76
N ALA A 762 -23.78 3.73 20.82
CA ALA A 762 -22.91 4.90 20.85
C ALA A 762 -21.68 4.69 21.75
N ALA A 763 -20.58 5.38 21.44
CA ALA A 763 -19.35 5.37 22.24
C ALA A 763 -19.53 6.06 23.61
N SER A 764 -18.51 5.99 24.46
CA SER A 764 -18.32 6.84 25.66
C SER A 764 -17.03 7.64 25.53
N ALA A 765 -16.79 8.59 26.44
CA ALA A 765 -15.54 9.36 26.49
C ALA A 765 -14.35 8.61 27.13
N ASP A 766 -14.38 7.27 27.13
CA ASP A 766 -13.21 6.45 27.44
C ASP A 766 -12.06 6.80 26.46
N PRO A 767 -10.89 7.27 26.93
CA PRO A 767 -9.79 7.67 26.05
C PRO A 767 -9.24 6.50 25.23
N VAL A 768 -9.37 5.26 25.71
CA VAL A 768 -9.07 4.05 24.92
C VAL A 768 -10.07 3.93 23.77
N LEU A 769 -11.36 3.90 24.08
CA LEU A 769 -12.42 3.76 23.08
C LEU A 769 -12.35 4.86 22.02
N GLN A 770 -12.21 6.13 22.43
CA GLN A 770 -12.08 7.29 21.54
C GLN A 770 -10.89 7.13 20.58
N ALA A 771 -9.71 6.75 21.07
CA ALA A 771 -8.55 6.47 20.20
C ALA A 771 -8.82 5.29 19.24
N ARG A 772 -9.54 4.26 19.71
CA ARG A 772 -9.91 3.09 18.88
C ARG A 772 -10.92 3.45 17.77
N LEU A 773 -11.78 4.45 17.94
CA LEU A 773 -12.71 4.92 16.89
C LEU A 773 -11.95 5.38 15.62
N PHE A 774 -10.79 6.02 15.79
CA PHE A 774 -9.92 6.45 14.70
C PHE A 774 -8.98 5.34 14.21
N ALA A 775 -8.34 4.61 15.13
CA ALA A 775 -7.23 3.72 14.79
C ALA A 775 -7.65 2.49 13.98
N TYR A 776 -8.86 1.95 14.20
CA TYR A 776 -9.30 0.71 13.54
C TYR A 776 -9.68 0.92 12.06
N PRO A 777 -10.45 1.96 11.66
CA PRO A 777 -10.68 2.28 10.25
C PRO A 777 -9.40 2.63 9.49
N ASP A 778 -8.42 3.25 10.16
CA ASP A 778 -7.16 3.62 9.53
C ASP A 778 -6.25 2.40 9.27
N ALA A 779 -6.08 1.56 10.29
CA ALA A 779 -5.41 0.26 10.15
C ALA A 779 -6.07 -0.62 9.07
N ALA A 780 -7.41 -0.55 8.92
CA ALA A 780 -8.13 -1.25 7.85
C ALA A 780 -7.76 -0.72 6.45
N ARG A 781 -7.78 0.62 6.25
CA ARG A 781 -7.39 1.24 4.96
C ARG A 781 -5.97 0.85 4.55
N TYR A 782 -5.04 0.84 5.49
CA TYR A 782 -3.64 0.45 5.23
C TYR A 782 -3.51 -1.05 4.92
N ARG A 783 -4.08 -1.92 5.75
CA ARG A 783 -3.88 -3.38 5.71
C ARG A 783 -4.68 -4.09 4.61
N LEU A 784 -5.82 -3.52 4.20
CA LEU A 784 -6.75 -4.12 3.21
C LEU A 784 -6.98 -3.26 1.96
N GLY A 785 -6.66 -1.96 2.02
CA GLY A 785 -6.97 -1.00 0.97
C GLY A 785 -8.21 -0.15 1.28
N VAL A 786 -8.38 0.94 0.54
CA VAL A 786 -9.40 1.96 0.81
C VAL A 786 -10.84 1.44 0.72
N ASN A 787 -11.11 0.49 -0.18
CA ASN A 787 -12.44 -0.08 -0.41
C ASN A 787 -12.68 -1.38 0.38
N TYR A 788 -11.99 -1.58 1.52
CA TYR A 788 -12.12 -2.80 2.33
C TYR A 788 -13.59 -3.16 2.65
N GLN A 789 -14.46 -2.15 2.80
CA GLN A 789 -15.89 -2.30 3.06
C GLN A 789 -16.66 -3.06 1.98
N GLN A 790 -16.13 -3.18 0.76
CA GLN A 790 -16.72 -3.94 -0.34
C GLN A 790 -16.30 -5.43 -0.36
N LEU A 791 -15.30 -5.82 0.45
CA LEU A 791 -14.88 -7.23 0.55
C LEU A 791 -16.07 -8.07 1.09
N PRO A 792 -16.34 -9.30 0.58
CA PRO A 792 -17.56 -10.05 0.92
C PRO A 792 -17.82 -10.27 2.43
N THR A 793 -16.75 -10.31 3.22
CA THR A 793 -16.77 -10.45 4.69
C THR A 793 -17.07 -9.13 5.46
N ASN A 794 -16.88 -7.98 4.81
CA ASN A 794 -17.24 -6.65 5.32
C ASN A 794 -18.56 -6.11 4.79
N ALA A 795 -18.98 -6.55 3.59
CA ALA A 795 -20.11 -5.99 2.88
C ALA A 795 -21.38 -6.00 3.74
N ALA A 796 -22.04 -4.85 3.84
CA ALA A 796 -23.32 -4.76 4.54
C ALA A 796 -24.38 -5.52 3.74
N LYS A 797 -25.14 -6.40 4.41
CA LYS A 797 -26.25 -7.15 3.80
C LYS A 797 -27.46 -6.26 3.48
N ALA A 798 -27.58 -5.10 4.15
CA ALA A 798 -28.56 -4.07 3.83
C ALA A 798 -28.09 -3.21 2.65
N GLN A 799 -29.02 -2.75 1.80
CA GLN A 799 -28.70 -1.94 0.63
C GLN A 799 -28.02 -0.61 1.02
N VAL A 800 -26.74 -0.47 0.66
CA VAL A 800 -25.97 0.76 0.87
C VAL A 800 -26.17 1.69 -0.33
N TYR A 801 -26.53 2.95 -0.07
CA TYR A 801 -26.56 4.00 -1.09
C TYR A 801 -25.80 5.25 -0.61
N SER A 802 -24.56 5.37 -1.07
CA SER A 802 -23.62 6.45 -0.70
C SER A 802 -23.00 7.05 -1.97
N PRO A 803 -23.76 7.84 -2.77
CA PRO A 803 -23.32 8.31 -4.08
C PRO A 803 -22.11 9.24 -4.03
N PHE A 804 -21.82 9.84 -2.87
CA PHE A 804 -20.65 10.69 -2.62
C PHE A 804 -19.37 9.91 -2.26
N GLN A 805 -19.38 8.56 -2.27
CA GLN A 805 -18.20 7.71 -2.09
C GLN A 805 -17.92 6.87 -3.36
N ARG A 806 -17.14 7.47 -4.26
CA ARG A 806 -16.74 6.93 -5.57
C ARG A 806 -15.31 6.37 -5.55
N ASP A 807 -15.02 5.54 -6.56
CA ASP A 807 -13.68 5.09 -6.94
C ASP A 807 -12.94 4.32 -5.82
N GLY A 808 -11.61 4.43 -5.78
CA GLY A 808 -10.72 3.73 -4.86
C GLY A 808 -10.05 2.49 -5.44
N LYS A 809 -8.98 2.02 -4.78
CA LYS A 809 -8.25 0.79 -5.15
C LYS A 809 -9.10 -0.43 -4.79
N MET A 810 -9.22 -1.38 -5.71
CA MET A 810 -10.12 -2.55 -5.60
C MET A 810 -11.59 -2.13 -5.41
N ARG A 811 -12.13 -1.33 -6.33
CA ARG A 811 -13.59 -1.16 -6.47
C ARG A 811 -14.19 -2.47 -6.99
N LEU A 812 -15.25 -2.96 -6.34
CA LEU A 812 -15.89 -4.25 -6.66
C LEU A 812 -17.37 -4.14 -7.14
N ASP A 813 -17.95 -2.94 -7.07
CA ASP A 813 -19.30 -2.64 -7.56
C ASP A 813 -19.27 -1.86 -8.89
N ASP A 814 -20.44 -1.48 -9.40
CA ASP A 814 -20.63 -0.64 -10.59
C ASP A 814 -20.23 0.84 -10.40
N ASN A 815 -19.67 1.19 -9.23
CA ASN A 815 -19.39 2.56 -8.78
C ASN A 815 -20.64 3.49 -8.80
N TYR A 816 -21.85 2.91 -8.77
CA TYR A 816 -23.16 3.56 -8.98
C TYR A 816 -23.32 4.24 -10.36
N GLY A 817 -22.53 3.85 -11.36
CA GLY A 817 -22.65 4.34 -12.74
C GLY A 817 -22.70 5.86 -12.88
N GLY A 818 -23.76 6.37 -13.52
CA GLY A 818 -23.94 7.79 -13.83
C GLY A 818 -24.53 8.64 -12.69
N ASP A 819 -24.69 8.11 -11.47
CA ASP A 819 -25.34 8.83 -10.38
C ASP A 819 -24.55 10.06 -9.90
N PRO A 820 -25.20 11.23 -9.69
CA PRO A 820 -24.56 12.45 -9.19
C PRO A 820 -23.79 12.23 -7.88
N SER A 821 -22.47 12.49 -7.90
CA SER A 821 -21.56 12.15 -6.80
C SER A 821 -21.44 13.22 -5.70
N TYR A 822 -22.47 14.06 -5.53
CA TYR A 822 -22.48 15.18 -4.58
C TYR A 822 -23.78 15.24 -3.77
N VAL A 823 -23.70 15.82 -2.58
CA VAL A 823 -24.85 15.96 -1.66
C VAL A 823 -25.86 16.98 -2.19
N GLY A 824 -27.15 16.73 -1.97
CA GLY A 824 -28.23 17.67 -2.31
C GLY A 824 -28.57 17.77 -3.80
N SER A 825 -28.21 16.78 -4.64
CA SER A 825 -28.56 16.80 -6.06
C SER A 825 -30.08 16.78 -6.29
N SER A 826 -30.58 17.78 -7.01
CA SER A 826 -31.96 17.83 -7.52
C SER A 826 -32.22 16.86 -8.67
N ILE A 827 -31.17 16.34 -9.32
CA ILE A 827 -31.26 15.42 -10.46
C ILE A 827 -31.67 14.01 -10.00
N LYS A 828 -31.12 13.56 -8.85
CA LYS A 828 -31.50 12.29 -8.21
C LYS A 828 -31.69 12.50 -6.69
N PRO A 829 -32.88 12.98 -6.26
CA PRO A 829 -33.13 13.27 -4.85
C PRO A 829 -32.95 12.03 -3.97
N THR A 830 -32.11 12.16 -2.95
CA THR A 830 -31.87 11.09 -1.97
C THR A 830 -32.89 11.19 -0.83
N ARG A 831 -33.53 10.08 -0.46
CA ARG A 831 -34.41 9.99 0.72
C ARG A 831 -33.58 9.64 1.96
N PHE A 832 -33.89 10.27 3.09
CA PHE A 832 -33.22 10.04 4.36
C PHE A 832 -34.07 9.16 5.28
N TYR A 833 -33.43 8.54 6.28
CA TYR A 833 -34.08 7.65 7.26
C TYR A 833 -35.32 8.28 7.95
N GLN A 834 -35.28 9.61 8.11
CA GLN A 834 -36.33 10.42 8.73
C GLN A 834 -37.59 10.48 7.84
N ASP A 835 -37.42 10.55 6.52
CA ASP A 835 -38.52 10.54 5.54
C ASP A 835 -39.21 9.17 5.46
N VAL A 836 -38.50 8.10 5.85
CA VAL A 836 -38.94 6.70 5.76
C VAL A 836 -39.57 6.20 7.07
N LYS A 837 -39.13 6.70 8.23
CA LYS A 837 -39.66 6.29 9.55
C LYS A 837 -40.26 7.42 10.40
N GLY A 838 -40.36 8.65 9.91
CA GLY A 838 -41.05 9.77 10.55
C GLY A 838 -40.41 10.34 11.82
N SER A 839 -39.21 9.87 12.22
CA SER A 839 -38.53 10.35 13.43
C SER A 839 -37.84 11.70 13.19
N LYS A 840 -37.95 12.62 14.15
CA LYS A 840 -37.39 13.98 14.05
C LYS A 840 -35.88 14.00 14.32
N LEU A 841 -35.21 14.90 13.60
CA LEU A 841 -33.76 15.06 13.36
C LEU A 841 -32.77 14.99 14.55
N ARG A 842 -33.21 14.93 15.82
CA ARG A 842 -32.42 15.44 16.96
C ARG A 842 -31.46 14.46 17.64
N ALA A 843 -31.72 13.15 17.60
CA ALA A 843 -30.88 12.16 18.30
C ALA A 843 -30.81 10.83 17.52
N LEU A 844 -29.75 10.68 16.72
CA LEU A 844 -29.39 9.40 16.09
C LEU A 844 -28.07 8.82 16.64
N PHE A 845 -27.11 9.67 17.04
CA PHE A 845 -25.79 9.21 17.51
C PHE A 845 -25.03 10.05 18.56
N LEU A 846 -25.38 11.33 18.83
CA LEU A 846 -24.37 12.31 19.30
C LEU A 846 -24.64 13.12 20.59
N HIS A 847 -25.86 13.15 21.14
CA HIS A 847 -26.12 13.89 22.38
C HIS A 847 -27.14 13.18 23.28
N THR A 848 -26.66 12.64 24.38
CA THR A 848 -27.41 12.35 25.61
C THR A 848 -27.18 13.46 26.63
N ASP A 849 -28.09 13.64 27.59
CA ASP A 849 -28.03 14.75 28.56
C ASP A 849 -26.79 14.77 29.48
N HIS A 850 -26.04 13.66 29.52
CA HIS A 850 -24.79 13.45 30.25
C HIS A 850 -23.59 14.15 29.60
N GLU A 851 -23.64 14.40 28.29
CA GLU A 851 -22.49 14.83 27.47
C GLU A 851 -22.33 16.37 27.43
N LYS A 852 -22.57 17.03 28.57
CA LYS A 852 -22.42 18.48 28.77
C LYS A 852 -21.02 18.80 29.30
N TRP A 853 -20.04 18.79 28.40
CA TRP A 853 -18.63 19.02 28.71
C TRP A 853 -18.37 20.41 29.28
N VAL A 854 -17.67 20.48 30.42
CA VAL A 854 -17.16 21.70 31.04
C VAL A 854 -15.70 21.45 31.43
N GLY A 855 -14.79 22.27 30.92
CA GLY A 855 -13.35 22.13 31.18
C GLY A 855 -12.49 22.78 30.10
N GLU A 856 -11.17 22.61 30.22
CA GLU A 856 -10.15 23.13 29.30
C GLU A 856 -9.45 21.98 28.55
N VAL A 857 -8.82 22.29 27.41
CA VAL A 857 -8.06 21.30 26.63
C VAL A 857 -6.67 21.11 27.25
N LEU A 858 -6.42 19.95 27.82
CA LEU A 858 -5.23 19.65 28.60
C LEU A 858 -4.63 18.27 28.25
N ALA A 859 -3.33 18.09 28.52
CA ALA A 859 -2.68 16.79 28.45
C ALA A 859 -2.82 16.06 29.81
N TYR A 860 -3.26 14.81 29.79
CA TYR A 860 -3.58 14.03 30.98
C TYR A 860 -2.93 12.64 30.95
N THR A 861 -2.50 12.17 32.11
CA THR A 861 -1.96 10.82 32.36
C THR A 861 -2.66 10.28 33.61
N SER A 862 -3.07 9.01 33.61
CA SER A 862 -3.64 8.39 34.80
C SER A 862 -2.55 8.09 35.84
N GLU A 863 -2.76 8.51 37.09
CA GLU A 863 -1.89 8.12 38.21
C GLU A 863 -2.25 6.70 38.71
N ILE A 864 -1.31 6.06 39.40
CA ILE A 864 -1.47 4.69 39.92
C ILE A 864 -1.60 4.77 41.44
N THR A 865 -2.70 4.28 41.97
CA THR A 865 -3.08 4.41 43.39
C THR A 865 -3.23 3.04 44.04
N ASP A 866 -3.27 2.96 45.37
CA ASP A 866 -3.44 1.67 46.06
C ASP A 866 -4.80 1.02 45.78
N ALA A 867 -5.81 1.77 45.31
CA ALA A 867 -7.07 1.23 44.83
C ALA A 867 -6.89 0.25 43.64
N ASP A 868 -5.86 0.45 42.81
CA ASP A 868 -5.55 -0.43 41.69
C ASP A 868 -5.12 -1.84 42.15
N PHE A 869 -4.68 -1.99 43.39
CA PHE A 869 -4.18 -3.26 43.97
C PHE A 869 -5.25 -4.04 44.75
N VAL A 870 -6.39 -3.42 45.09
CA VAL A 870 -7.48 -4.05 45.85
C VAL A 870 -8.11 -5.23 45.10
N GLN A 871 -8.34 -5.08 43.78
CA GLN A 871 -8.93 -6.17 42.97
C GLN A 871 -7.96 -7.35 42.73
N PRO A 872 -6.66 -7.11 42.43
CA PRO A 872 -5.62 -8.15 42.51
C PRO A 872 -5.59 -8.89 43.86
N ALA A 873 -5.63 -8.17 44.99
CA ALA A 873 -5.63 -8.79 46.32
C ALA A 873 -6.86 -9.68 46.53
N ALA A 874 -8.06 -9.20 46.16
CA ALA A 874 -9.28 -10.01 46.20
C ALA A 874 -9.22 -11.25 45.28
N LEU A 875 -8.50 -11.20 44.16
CA LEU A 875 -8.26 -12.35 43.30
C LEU A 875 -7.32 -13.38 43.96
N TRP A 876 -6.31 -12.96 44.72
CA TRP A 876 -5.42 -13.88 45.46
C TRP A 876 -6.20 -14.73 46.48
N GLU A 877 -7.12 -14.10 47.22
CA GLU A 877 -8.01 -14.77 48.17
C GLU A 877 -9.06 -15.67 47.49
N ILE A 878 -9.40 -15.41 46.23
CA ILE A 878 -10.26 -16.29 45.42
C ILE A 878 -9.47 -17.52 44.92
N ILE A 879 -8.21 -17.34 44.51
CA ILE A 879 -7.32 -18.43 44.09
C ILE A 879 -7.00 -19.35 45.27
N GLY A 880 -6.84 -18.80 46.49
CA GLY A 880 -6.66 -19.56 47.73
C GLY A 880 -7.81 -20.50 48.13
N ARG A 881 -8.98 -20.39 47.49
CA ARG A 881 -10.12 -21.29 47.73
C ARG A 881 -9.94 -22.67 47.08
N GLU A 882 -8.98 -22.81 46.17
CA GLU A 882 -8.65 -24.07 45.53
C GLU A 882 -7.29 -24.58 46.09
N PRO A 883 -7.25 -25.72 46.80
CA PRO A 883 -6.04 -26.23 47.42
C PRO A 883 -4.85 -26.34 46.43
N GLY A 884 -3.73 -25.72 46.82
CA GLY A 884 -2.49 -25.72 46.03
C GLY A 884 -2.48 -24.82 44.79
N HIS A 885 -3.58 -24.17 44.38
CA HIS A 885 -3.58 -23.28 43.21
C HIS A 885 -2.68 -22.04 43.46
N GLN A 886 -2.62 -21.53 44.69
CA GLN A 886 -1.67 -20.47 45.07
C GLN A 886 -0.21 -20.89 44.85
N ASP A 887 0.15 -22.14 45.20
CA ASP A 887 1.50 -22.67 44.97
C ASP A 887 1.80 -22.85 43.49
N ARG A 888 0.87 -23.43 42.71
CA ARG A 888 1.02 -23.56 41.24
C ARG A 888 1.20 -22.19 40.57
N LEU A 889 0.49 -21.16 41.01
CA LEU A 889 0.67 -19.79 40.52
C LEU A 889 2.07 -19.25 40.82
N ILE A 890 2.58 -19.46 42.05
CA ILE A 890 3.93 -19.05 42.42
C ILE A 890 4.97 -19.82 41.59
N ASP A 891 4.83 -21.13 41.41
CA ASP A 891 5.78 -21.94 40.65
C ASP A 891 5.75 -21.59 39.15
N ASN A 892 4.57 -21.27 38.59
CA ASN A 892 4.40 -20.68 37.27
C ASN A 892 5.13 -19.33 37.15
N LEU A 893 5.04 -18.44 38.14
CA LEU A 893 5.78 -17.17 38.17
C LEU A 893 7.30 -17.41 38.25
N VAL A 894 7.76 -18.24 39.19
CA VAL A 894 9.17 -18.64 39.36
C VAL A 894 9.75 -19.18 38.04
N SER A 895 8.96 -19.97 37.29
CA SER A 895 9.37 -20.51 35.99
C SER A 895 9.74 -19.43 34.96
N SER A 896 9.14 -18.24 35.06
CA SER A 896 9.39 -17.08 34.20
C SER A 896 10.43 -16.11 34.79
N VAL A 897 10.30 -15.75 36.07
CA VAL A 897 11.17 -14.75 36.72
C VAL A 897 12.62 -15.25 36.84
N LYS A 898 12.85 -16.57 36.94
CA LYS A 898 14.21 -17.15 36.86
C LYS A 898 14.94 -16.86 35.53
N GLY A 899 14.23 -16.48 34.47
CA GLY A 899 14.83 -16.04 33.20
C GLY A 899 15.39 -14.61 33.23
N VAL A 900 15.08 -13.82 34.28
CA VAL A 900 15.51 -12.43 34.42
C VAL A 900 16.96 -12.37 34.93
N LYS A 901 17.84 -11.82 34.09
CA LYS A 901 19.28 -11.72 34.30
C LYS A 901 19.65 -10.55 35.21
N TYR A 902 18.86 -9.48 35.22
CA TYR A 902 19.12 -8.28 36.02
C TYR A 902 18.54 -8.42 37.44
N THR A 903 19.39 -8.48 38.46
CA THR A 903 18.99 -8.67 39.86
C THR A 903 18.05 -7.57 40.38
N GLU A 904 18.28 -6.31 39.99
CA GLU A 904 17.41 -5.20 40.41
C GLU A 904 16.01 -5.29 39.78
N LEU A 905 15.91 -5.82 38.55
CA LEU A 905 14.61 -6.10 37.94
C LEU A 905 13.87 -7.23 38.66
N ARG A 906 14.56 -8.30 39.08
CA ARG A 906 13.94 -9.35 39.92
C ARG A 906 13.41 -8.79 41.24
N LYS A 907 14.20 -7.98 41.96
CA LYS A 907 13.75 -7.27 43.18
C LYS A 907 12.51 -6.41 42.93
N ALA A 908 12.47 -5.69 41.80
CA ALA A 908 11.32 -4.87 41.44
C ALA A 908 10.06 -5.70 41.15
N VAL A 909 10.18 -6.88 40.52
CA VAL A 909 9.08 -7.85 40.36
C VAL A 909 8.58 -8.35 41.72
N TYR A 910 9.47 -8.73 42.64
CA TYR A 910 9.08 -9.16 44.00
C TYR A 910 8.34 -8.04 44.76
N SER A 911 8.81 -6.79 44.62
CA SER A 911 8.16 -5.60 45.20
C SER A 911 6.77 -5.35 44.61
N LEU A 912 6.60 -5.51 43.29
CA LEU A 912 5.31 -5.38 42.61
C LEU A 912 4.29 -6.40 43.14
N PHE A 913 4.65 -7.68 43.23
CA PHE A 913 3.76 -8.69 43.81
C PHE A 913 3.52 -8.47 45.32
N SER A 914 4.48 -7.90 46.06
CA SER A 914 4.31 -7.52 47.47
C SER A 914 3.25 -6.44 47.71
N ARG A 915 2.93 -5.60 46.70
CA ARG A 915 1.79 -4.66 46.76
C ARG A 915 0.43 -5.35 46.64
N VAL A 916 0.38 -6.55 46.07
CA VAL A 916 -0.84 -7.37 45.99
C VAL A 916 -1.05 -8.15 47.30
N ASN A 917 -0.02 -8.89 47.72
CA ASN A 917 0.03 -9.55 49.03
C ASN A 917 1.50 -9.78 49.43
N LYS A 918 1.84 -9.51 50.70
CA LYS A 918 3.21 -9.66 51.22
C LYS A 918 3.70 -11.11 51.21
N ASP A 919 2.81 -12.08 51.45
CA ASP A 919 3.13 -13.51 51.41
C ASP A 919 3.47 -13.96 49.97
N LEU A 920 2.67 -13.53 48.99
CA LEU A 920 2.89 -13.78 47.57
C LEU A 920 4.25 -13.22 47.11
N GLY A 921 4.58 -11.98 47.50
CA GLY A 921 5.88 -11.37 47.19
C GLY A 921 7.07 -12.12 47.81
N LEU A 922 6.95 -12.51 49.09
CA LEU A 922 8.00 -13.25 49.82
C LEU A 922 8.23 -14.65 49.24
N ARG A 923 7.17 -15.45 49.08
CA ARG A 923 7.27 -16.82 48.54
C ARG A 923 7.81 -16.84 47.11
N LEU A 924 7.45 -15.84 46.29
CA LEU A 924 8.02 -15.66 44.95
C LEU A 924 9.52 -15.38 44.99
N GLN A 925 9.98 -14.48 45.87
CA GLN A 925 11.40 -14.19 46.06
C GLN A 925 12.18 -15.43 46.52
N GLU A 926 11.72 -16.09 47.57
CA GLU A 926 12.38 -17.26 48.16
C GLU A 926 12.53 -18.40 47.15
N ARG A 927 11.43 -18.79 46.47
CA ARG A 927 11.48 -19.86 45.47
C ARG A 927 12.29 -19.50 44.23
N THR A 928 12.28 -18.23 43.79
CA THR A 928 13.04 -17.82 42.60
C THR A 928 14.55 -17.85 42.85
N GLU A 929 15.02 -17.27 43.95
CA GLU A 929 16.46 -17.26 44.26
C GLU A 929 16.96 -18.66 44.66
N ALA A 930 16.12 -19.49 45.30
CA ALA A 930 16.45 -20.90 45.55
C ALA A 930 16.55 -21.72 44.25
N ALA A 931 15.62 -21.54 43.30
CA ALA A 931 15.65 -22.22 42.00
C ALA A 931 16.86 -21.79 41.14
N LEU A 932 17.29 -20.52 41.23
CA LEU A 932 18.50 -20.04 40.59
C LEU A 932 19.77 -20.67 41.21
N LYS A 933 19.87 -20.73 42.54
CA LYS A 933 20.98 -21.41 43.21
C LYS A 933 21.06 -22.89 42.81
N ALA A 934 19.93 -23.60 42.84
CA ALA A 934 19.84 -25.01 42.44
C ALA A 934 20.06 -25.26 40.93
N ALA A 935 20.18 -24.20 40.11
CA ALA A 935 20.62 -24.28 38.72
C ALA A 935 22.14 -24.05 38.59
N CYS A 936 22.74 -23.20 39.42
CA CYS A 936 24.20 -23.02 39.51
C CYS A 936 24.91 -24.24 40.14
N ASP A 937 24.27 -24.92 41.09
CA ASP A 937 24.86 -26.05 41.82
C ASP A 937 24.82 -27.39 41.03
N ARG A 938 24.42 -27.39 39.75
CA ARG A 938 24.43 -28.58 38.88
C ARG A 938 25.75 -28.68 38.10
N PRO A 939 26.48 -29.82 38.13
CA PRO A 939 27.55 -30.07 37.18
C PRO A 939 26.99 -30.18 35.76
N VAL A 940 27.81 -29.74 34.79
CA VAL A 940 27.50 -29.70 33.34
C VAL A 940 27.72 -31.07 32.70
#